data_AF-A0A519FIF3-F1
#
_entry.id   AF-A0A519FIF3-F1
#
_cell.length_a   1.000
_cell.length_b   1.000
_cell.length_c   1.000
_cell.angle_alpha   90.00
_cell.angle_beta   90.00
_cell.angle_gamma   90.00
#
_symmetry.space_group_name_H-M   'P 1'
#
loop_
_entity.id
_entity.type
_entity.pdbx_description
1 polymer ?
#
loop_
_entity_poly.entity_id
_entity_poly.type
_entity_poly.pdbx_seq_one_letter_code
_entity_poly.pdbx_strand_id
1 'polypeptide(L)'
;GDPDRPYIAHALHDSRHPDHVTLLRSDYKRNVLRTPANNKLRMEDNRGKEHIKLSTEHSGKSQLNLGHLVDNEKDKRGEGFELRTDGWGAIRAGRGLFISADEQTRAHGQQLDMDAAIDQLETALSLARTMAQAAKSAGAIPADTSGQTQLNDALTHLTEPGLLLHAPAGIGMVSPEAICLSSGRESVAITSSRSTDLSAGRNITGTAEGAISLCAVTKGLQLKAVQGDLQVHAQTGALHALANNDIKIESLAGRIEISAPKELVFSCGGAFIRIKDGEIELGAPGNIYHRAAYVLKAGATTLTTPVTPIPYGYGAGYTLVDAQQAAARFVRYRITTQNGEVFSGVTDKDGKTMPVHTMLPGNIAIDFPRPEEWLTPRPAPELEEEEEEEVELEQLITLRIGMFFDGTGNNRDNSEKARACYARDVNLAEAAPDIVAFCQKHGFDGNGGAPDDSFGNDSSNVAKLFELYRDDSDKQIPDEEIEAALRVYVEGIGTSSTKGDSLYSQATGLGAQGVRARVEESPGLFLETLRKFEQNNPNKRIQRIEFDIFGFSRGAAAARDFANELLKGEESILAAALPTGSPVLADRFAWQRQKDFCINYIGIFDTVAAIADWMHGDFNGNNAINPGIDIRLAPGTARKVVHLVAKDERRFNFSLNQAGGTEISLPGVHSDLGGGYLPDMVERVMLSKPRNNEIAKNAPNHSAVSYQLTQQDLQLVEAIYANYALPLEIRTWHVDVTHNAKGDVSHTKRVYAAVSCQREVRNDLALVYLRIMRELAVQHSVPFREVPDEDKRLALPSELQPIHEKLKAYALGKSSSYGLSPTEEALLYQRYIHLSAHWNPVTNPSAERDTLFTNRPGENYLRTVHLNE
;
A
#
# COMPACT_ATOMS: atom_id res chain seq x y z
N GLY A 1 -40.69 -3.14 57.45
CA GLY A 1 -40.07 -3.46 56.16
C GLY A 1 -40.13 -4.96 55.97
N ASP A 2 -40.15 -5.40 54.72
CA ASP A 2 -39.98 -6.81 54.34
C ASP A 2 -38.49 -7.18 54.52
N PRO A 3 -38.14 -8.28 55.23
CA PRO A 3 -36.73 -8.66 55.46
C PRO A 3 -35.99 -9.03 54.17
N ASP A 4 -36.69 -9.51 53.15
CA ASP A 4 -36.11 -9.82 51.83
C ASP A 4 -36.08 -8.60 50.90
N ARG A 5 -36.64 -7.46 51.35
CA ARG A 5 -36.62 -6.16 50.65
C ARG A 5 -36.28 -4.99 51.59
N PRO A 6 -35.06 -4.94 52.14
CA PRO A 6 -34.62 -3.84 53.00
C PRO A 6 -34.52 -2.51 52.22
N TYR A 7 -35.22 -1.49 52.68
CA TYR A 7 -35.03 -0.10 52.25
C TYR A 7 -33.94 0.55 53.10
N ILE A 8 -32.77 0.79 52.50
CA ILE A 8 -31.64 1.48 53.15
C ILE A 8 -31.78 2.98 52.88
N ALA A 9 -32.18 3.75 53.91
CA ALA A 9 -32.25 5.21 53.82
C ALA A 9 -30.87 5.87 53.95
N HIS A 10 -30.02 5.34 54.84
CA HIS A 10 -28.65 5.80 55.11
C HIS A 10 -27.80 4.61 55.60
N ALA A 11 -26.48 4.70 55.44
CA ALA A 11 -25.51 3.80 56.07
C ALA A 11 -24.65 4.56 57.09
N LEU A 12 -24.14 3.87 58.11
CA LEU A 12 -23.16 4.41 59.05
C LEU A 12 -21.83 3.69 58.81
N HIS A 13 -20.78 4.45 58.48
CA HIS A 13 -19.49 3.89 58.10
C HIS A 13 -18.50 3.87 59.27
N ASP A 14 -17.68 2.82 59.34
CA ASP A 14 -16.62 2.67 60.36
C ASP A 14 -15.31 2.15 59.73
N SER A 15 -14.26 1.94 60.54
CA SER A 15 -12.94 1.51 60.07
C SER A 15 -12.85 0.04 59.58
N ARG A 16 -13.92 -0.74 59.72
CA ARG A 16 -14.10 -2.10 59.20
C ARG A 16 -15.14 -2.15 58.08
N HIS A 17 -16.04 -1.18 58.04
CA HIS A 17 -17.09 -1.00 57.02
C HIS A 17 -16.93 0.37 56.31
N PRO A 18 -15.80 0.59 55.59
CA PRO A 18 -15.57 1.83 54.88
C PRO A 18 -16.57 1.99 53.74
N ASP A 19 -16.94 3.24 53.45
CA ASP A 19 -17.76 3.56 52.28
C ASP A 19 -17.08 3.07 50.98
N HIS A 20 -17.86 2.52 50.05
CA HIS A 20 -17.39 2.19 48.71
C HIS A 20 -17.41 3.41 47.76
N VAL A 21 -18.14 4.48 48.12
CA VAL A 21 -18.29 5.72 47.34
C VAL A 21 -17.28 6.78 47.81
N THR A 22 -16.02 6.39 48.03
CA THR A 22 -15.03 7.28 48.63
C THR A 22 -14.76 8.54 47.79
N LEU A 23 -14.91 9.71 48.41
CA LEU A 23 -14.45 11.00 47.85
C LEU A 23 -12.96 10.95 47.44
N LEU A 24 -12.15 10.22 48.19
CA LEU A 24 -10.70 10.04 48.00
C LEU A 24 -10.28 9.38 46.68
N ARG A 25 -11.20 8.79 45.90
CA ARG A 25 -10.92 8.12 44.61
C ARG A 25 -11.74 8.63 43.44
N SER A 26 -12.45 9.75 43.61
CA SER A 26 -13.48 10.26 42.67
C SER A 26 -14.63 9.28 42.37
N ASP A 27 -14.74 8.16 43.10
CA ASP A 27 -15.78 7.14 42.87
C ASP A 27 -17.20 7.65 43.21
N TYR A 28 -17.34 8.84 43.81
CA TYR A 28 -18.62 9.54 43.97
C TYR A 28 -19.34 9.87 42.64
N LYS A 29 -18.63 9.86 41.51
CA LYS A 29 -19.22 10.01 40.17
C LYS A 29 -19.75 8.70 39.59
N ARG A 30 -19.61 7.57 40.29
CA ARG A 30 -19.88 6.23 39.75
C ARG A 30 -21.01 5.53 40.51
N ASN A 31 -22.23 5.73 40.02
CA ASN A 31 -23.42 5.06 40.50
C ASN A 31 -23.41 3.57 40.09
N VAL A 32 -23.60 2.62 41.03
CA VAL A 32 -23.58 1.18 40.72
C VAL A 32 -24.65 0.40 41.49
N LEU A 33 -25.58 -0.22 40.76
CA LEU A 33 -26.39 -1.33 41.26
C LEU A 33 -25.65 -2.64 40.94
N ARG A 34 -25.29 -3.42 41.96
CA ARG A 34 -24.52 -4.68 41.83
C ARG A 34 -25.14 -5.79 42.66
N THR A 35 -25.41 -6.94 42.05
CA THR A 35 -25.86 -8.15 42.76
C THR A 35 -24.66 -9.00 43.23
N PRO A 36 -24.85 -9.96 44.16
CA PRO A 36 -23.80 -10.90 44.56
C PRO A 36 -23.23 -11.73 43.39
N ALA A 37 -24.06 -12.06 42.39
CA ALA A 37 -23.65 -12.74 41.16
C ALA A 37 -22.94 -11.82 40.14
N ASN A 38 -22.47 -10.64 40.58
CA ASN A 38 -21.83 -9.61 39.77
C ASN A 38 -22.67 -9.06 38.59
N ASN A 39 -23.98 -9.31 38.55
CA ASN A 39 -24.87 -8.60 37.62
C ASN A 39 -24.87 -7.12 38.01
N LYS A 40 -24.61 -6.24 37.04
CA LYS A 40 -24.33 -4.81 37.30
C LYS A 40 -25.05 -3.90 36.33
N LEU A 41 -25.65 -2.84 36.87
CA LEU A 41 -25.94 -1.60 36.16
C LEU A 41 -25.04 -0.51 36.77
N ARG A 42 -24.08 -0.01 35.98
CA ARG A 42 -23.14 1.06 36.34
C ARG A 42 -23.46 2.30 35.49
N MET A 43 -23.55 3.46 36.11
CA MET A 43 -23.56 4.76 35.46
C MET A 43 -22.33 5.54 35.94
N GLU A 44 -21.71 6.31 35.05
CA GLU A 44 -20.59 7.22 35.35
C GLU A 44 -20.98 8.62 34.95
N ASP A 45 -20.88 9.55 35.89
CA ASP A 45 -21.24 10.96 35.79
C ASP A 45 -20.01 11.87 35.66
N ASN A 46 -18.85 11.30 35.31
CA ASN A 46 -17.64 12.06 35.06
C ASN A 46 -17.77 12.81 33.73
N ARG A 47 -18.00 14.13 33.81
CA ARG A 47 -18.30 15.01 32.66
C ARG A 47 -17.28 14.89 31.52
N GLY A 48 -17.76 14.64 30.31
CA GLY A 48 -16.96 14.36 29.11
C GLY A 48 -16.46 12.91 29.02
N LYS A 49 -16.85 12.05 29.96
CA LYS A 49 -16.48 10.64 30.09
C LYS A 49 -17.65 9.80 30.67
N GLU A 50 -18.88 10.23 30.44
CA GLU A 50 -20.07 9.53 30.91
C GLU A 50 -20.23 8.16 30.22
N HIS A 51 -20.62 7.14 30.99
CA HIS A 51 -20.98 5.84 30.43
C HIS A 51 -22.08 5.13 31.20
N ILE A 52 -22.82 4.26 30.52
CA ILE A 52 -23.73 3.28 31.12
C ILE A 52 -23.22 1.88 30.77
N LYS A 53 -23.21 0.97 31.74
CA LYS A 53 -22.81 -0.43 31.59
C LYS A 53 -23.81 -1.35 32.27
N LEU A 54 -24.53 -2.13 31.47
CA LEU A 54 -25.32 -3.28 31.92
C LEU A 54 -24.50 -4.55 31.67
N SER A 55 -24.39 -5.44 32.66
CA SER A 55 -23.45 -6.58 32.63
C SER A 55 -23.94 -7.80 33.41
N THR A 56 -23.63 -8.99 32.90
CA THR A 56 -23.67 -10.28 33.60
C THR A 56 -22.45 -11.14 33.24
N GLU A 57 -22.04 -12.05 34.13
CA GLU A 57 -20.91 -12.97 33.94
C GLU A 57 -21.32 -14.33 33.33
N HIS A 58 -22.60 -14.53 32.96
CA HIS A 58 -23.12 -15.84 32.59
C HIS A 58 -22.46 -16.47 31.35
N SER A 59 -22.28 -15.70 30.28
CA SER A 59 -21.67 -16.16 29.02
C SER A 59 -20.40 -15.35 28.77
N GLY A 60 -19.39 -15.67 29.57
CA GLY A 60 -18.15 -14.89 29.71
C GLY A 60 -18.46 -13.55 30.37
N LYS A 61 -18.62 -12.49 29.57
CA LYS A 61 -19.22 -11.23 30.03
C LYS A 61 -20.21 -10.69 28.99
N SER A 62 -21.49 -10.99 29.15
CA SER A 62 -22.55 -10.43 28.30
C SER A 62 -22.90 -9.02 28.79
N GLN A 63 -22.71 -8.02 27.93
CA GLN A 63 -22.75 -6.60 28.32
C GLN A 63 -23.34 -5.72 27.21
N LEU A 64 -24.08 -4.69 27.64
CA LEU A 64 -24.35 -3.50 26.86
C LEU A 64 -23.60 -2.33 27.52
N ASN A 65 -22.68 -1.72 26.78
CA ASN A 65 -21.93 -0.54 27.20
C ASN A 65 -22.29 0.65 26.27
N LEU A 66 -22.50 1.83 26.83
CA LEU A 66 -22.88 3.06 26.14
C LEU A 66 -22.01 4.24 26.62
N GLY A 67 -21.64 5.17 25.75
CA GLY A 67 -20.89 6.39 26.09
C GLY A 67 -19.38 6.23 25.98
N HIS A 68 -18.64 6.56 27.03
CA HIS A 68 -17.18 6.43 27.12
C HIS A 68 -16.78 5.04 27.68
N LEU A 69 -16.52 4.06 26.83
CA LEU A 69 -16.38 2.67 27.25
C LEU A 69 -15.03 2.44 27.96
N VAL A 70 -15.07 2.26 29.28
CA VAL A 70 -13.89 1.89 30.08
C VAL A 70 -13.87 0.43 30.52
N ASP A 71 -12.66 -0.08 30.68
CA ASP A 71 -12.31 -1.45 31.06
C ASP A 71 -12.44 -1.73 32.59
N ASN A 72 -11.57 -2.57 33.16
CA ASN A 72 -11.48 -2.81 34.61
C ASN A 72 -10.62 -1.76 35.34
N GLU A 73 -9.54 -1.28 34.71
CA GLU A 73 -8.57 -0.35 35.30
C GLU A 73 -9.05 1.12 35.26
N LYS A 74 -10.12 1.36 34.49
CA LYS A 74 -10.81 2.64 34.18
C LYS A 74 -10.27 3.32 32.91
N ASP A 75 -9.45 2.65 32.11
CA ASP A 75 -8.92 3.19 30.87
C ASP A 75 -9.89 3.04 29.70
N LYS A 76 -9.81 4.00 28.77
CA LYS A 76 -10.68 4.09 27.59
C LYS A 76 -10.36 2.93 26.63
N ARG A 77 -11.37 2.10 26.35
CA ARG A 77 -11.30 1.00 25.38
C ARG A 77 -12.30 1.12 24.21
N GLY A 78 -13.02 2.23 24.13
CA GLY A 78 -13.96 2.52 23.04
C GLY A 78 -14.86 3.72 23.35
N GLU A 79 -15.70 4.10 22.39
CA GLU A 79 -16.73 5.13 22.53
C GLU A 79 -17.95 4.75 21.66
N GLY A 80 -19.11 5.34 21.92
CA GLY A 80 -20.36 5.00 21.23
C GLY A 80 -21.14 3.91 21.98
N PHE A 81 -21.35 2.75 21.35
CA PHE A 81 -22.00 1.59 21.98
C PHE A 81 -21.26 0.27 21.70
N GLU A 82 -21.39 -0.68 22.61
CA GLU A 82 -20.94 -2.06 22.43
C GLU A 82 -21.97 -3.02 23.03
N LEU A 83 -22.49 -3.92 22.19
CA LEU A 83 -23.23 -5.10 22.62
C LEU A 83 -22.32 -6.32 22.45
N ARG A 84 -21.76 -6.84 23.55
CA ARG A 84 -20.80 -7.96 23.53
C ARG A 84 -21.28 -9.13 24.38
N THR A 85 -20.88 -10.34 23.99
CA THR A 85 -21.11 -11.59 24.73
C THR A 85 -20.14 -12.66 24.19
N ASP A 86 -19.77 -13.64 25.01
CA ASP A 86 -18.91 -14.75 24.55
C ASP A 86 -19.75 -15.98 24.12
N GLY A 87 -21.09 -15.88 24.22
CA GLY A 87 -22.06 -16.78 23.60
C GLY A 87 -22.67 -16.18 22.32
N TRP A 88 -23.81 -16.70 21.88
CA TRP A 88 -24.48 -16.19 20.67
C TRP A 88 -25.09 -14.80 20.87
N GLY A 89 -24.87 -13.91 19.90
CA GLY A 89 -25.67 -12.70 19.70
C GLY A 89 -26.88 -12.97 18.82
N ALA A 90 -28.01 -12.30 19.07
CA ALA A 90 -29.19 -12.37 18.22
C ALA A 90 -29.96 -11.05 18.27
N ILE A 91 -29.99 -10.34 17.13
CA ILE A 91 -30.88 -9.19 16.90
C ILE A 91 -32.07 -9.71 16.09
N ARG A 92 -33.30 -9.40 16.52
CA ARG A 92 -34.54 -9.78 15.81
C ARG A 92 -35.52 -8.63 15.88
N ALA A 93 -35.96 -8.13 14.73
CA ALA A 93 -36.96 -7.09 14.62
C ALA A 93 -38.03 -7.55 13.63
N GLY A 94 -39.24 -7.84 14.14
CA GLY A 94 -40.33 -8.42 13.35
C GLY A 94 -41.02 -7.46 12.38
N ARG A 95 -40.46 -6.27 12.17
CA ARG A 95 -40.90 -5.24 11.21
C ARG A 95 -39.70 -4.67 10.43
N GLY A 96 -38.69 -5.53 10.22
CA GLY A 96 -37.46 -5.17 9.54
C GLY A 96 -36.38 -4.61 10.47
N LEU A 97 -35.15 -4.56 9.98
CA LEU A 97 -33.96 -4.08 10.70
C LEU A 97 -33.16 -3.12 9.82
N PHE A 98 -32.87 -1.93 10.35
CA PHE A 98 -31.96 -0.96 9.74
C PHE A 98 -30.65 -0.95 10.53
N ILE A 99 -29.51 -1.05 9.85
CA ILE A 99 -28.19 -0.87 10.43
C ILE A 99 -27.47 0.18 9.58
N SER A 100 -27.16 1.31 10.20
CA SER A 100 -26.64 2.50 9.54
C SER A 100 -25.39 3.03 10.25
N ALA A 101 -24.50 3.64 9.46
CA ALA A 101 -23.38 4.45 9.94
C ALA A 101 -23.54 5.96 9.58
N ASP A 102 -24.77 6.40 9.34
CA ASP A 102 -25.14 7.80 9.09
C ASP A 102 -25.26 8.56 10.42
N GLU A 103 -24.78 9.81 10.49
CA GLU A 103 -24.82 10.58 11.75
C GLU A 103 -26.18 11.27 11.96
N GLN A 104 -27.01 10.74 12.86
CA GLN A 104 -28.15 11.48 13.40
C GLN A 104 -27.77 12.24 14.68
N THR A 105 -27.23 13.45 14.52
CA THR A 105 -26.68 14.26 15.63
C THR A 105 -27.70 14.43 16.77
N ARG A 106 -27.33 13.95 17.97
CA ARG A 106 -28.17 13.95 19.20
C ARG A 106 -29.53 13.23 19.07
N ALA A 107 -29.69 12.33 18.10
CA ALA A 107 -30.97 11.70 17.76
C ALA A 107 -32.07 12.72 17.39
N HIS A 108 -31.71 13.83 16.73
CA HIS A 108 -32.66 14.73 16.09
C HIS A 108 -33.12 14.14 14.74
N GLY A 109 -34.20 13.37 14.77
CA GLY A 109 -34.84 12.79 13.57
C GLY A 109 -35.85 11.71 13.94
N GLN A 110 -36.12 10.78 13.02
CA GLN A 110 -36.87 9.55 13.31
C GLN A 110 -35.92 8.39 13.64
N GLN A 111 -36.39 7.35 14.32
CA GLN A 111 -35.58 6.14 14.56
C GLN A 111 -35.22 5.40 13.24
N LEU A 112 -36.06 5.55 12.22
CA LEU A 112 -35.90 4.97 10.88
C LEU A 112 -35.77 6.08 9.82
N ASP A 113 -35.10 7.16 10.21
CA ASP A 113 -34.61 8.21 9.32
C ASP A 113 -33.49 7.61 8.46
N MET A 114 -33.65 7.63 7.14
CA MET A 114 -32.84 6.81 6.23
C MET A 114 -32.72 7.40 4.82
N ASP A 115 -32.94 8.70 4.66
CA ASP A 115 -33.05 9.36 3.36
C ASP A 115 -31.81 9.08 2.48
N ALA A 116 -30.59 9.18 3.04
CA ALA A 116 -29.35 8.84 2.34
C ALA A 116 -29.26 7.37 1.87
N ALA A 117 -29.90 6.44 2.59
CA ALA A 117 -29.97 5.03 2.19
C ALA A 117 -31.04 4.79 1.11
N ILE A 118 -32.13 5.56 1.13
CA ILE A 118 -33.13 5.58 0.05
C ILE A 118 -32.50 6.14 -1.23
N ASP A 119 -31.75 7.24 -1.16
CA ASP A 119 -30.99 7.80 -2.30
C ASP A 119 -30.07 6.75 -2.95
N GLN A 120 -29.40 5.90 -2.16
CA GLN A 120 -28.59 4.80 -2.69
C GLN A 120 -29.44 3.68 -3.31
N LEU A 121 -30.56 3.30 -2.69
CA LEU A 121 -31.49 2.31 -3.26
C LEU A 121 -32.08 2.81 -4.60
N GLU A 122 -32.50 4.07 -4.69
CA GLU A 122 -33.02 4.67 -5.92
C GLU A 122 -31.94 4.83 -6.98
N THR A 123 -30.72 5.24 -6.60
CA THR A 123 -29.58 5.33 -7.52
C THR A 123 -29.19 3.94 -8.07
N ALA A 124 -29.17 2.91 -7.22
CA ALA A 124 -28.89 1.54 -7.65
C ALA A 124 -29.99 0.97 -8.56
N LEU A 125 -31.27 1.20 -8.25
CA LEU A 125 -32.39 0.78 -9.11
C LEU A 125 -32.46 1.58 -10.42
N SER A 126 -32.08 2.87 -10.40
CA SER A 126 -31.99 3.70 -11.60
C SER A 126 -30.85 3.23 -12.51
N LEU A 127 -29.65 2.99 -11.96
CA LEU A 127 -28.56 2.39 -12.73
C LEU A 127 -28.87 0.98 -13.18
N ALA A 128 -29.56 0.17 -12.38
CA ALA A 128 -30.07 -1.12 -12.82
C ALA A 128 -31.19 -1.01 -13.87
N ARG A 129 -31.77 0.19 -14.12
CA ARG A 129 -32.79 0.45 -15.15
C ARG A 129 -32.26 1.18 -16.40
N THR A 130 -31.16 1.91 -16.28
CA THR A 130 -30.35 2.42 -17.41
C THR A 130 -29.28 1.41 -17.80
N MET A 131 -29.05 0.40 -16.97
CA MET A 131 -28.77 -0.97 -17.37
C MET A 131 -30.11 -1.76 -17.37
N ALA A 132 -31.20 -1.26 -18.02
CA ALA A 132 -32.41 -2.04 -18.39
C ALA A 132 -33.21 -1.73 -19.72
N GLN A 133 -32.68 -0.98 -20.68
CA GLN A 133 -32.99 -1.07 -22.14
C GLN A 133 -32.11 -0.07 -22.89
N ALA A 134 -31.41 -0.28 -24.03
CA ALA A 134 -30.58 -1.27 -24.75
C ALA A 134 -30.67 -2.82 -24.62
N ALA A 135 -29.49 -3.47 -24.58
CA ALA A 135 -29.03 -4.87 -24.76
C ALA A 135 -29.97 -5.99 -25.24
N LYS A 136 -31.27 -6.11 -24.93
CA LYS A 136 -32.19 -6.84 -25.84
C LYS A 136 -32.40 -6.05 -27.15
N SER A 137 -32.19 -4.73 -27.13
CA SER A 137 -31.84 -3.90 -28.31
C SER A 137 -30.51 -4.31 -28.97
N ALA A 138 -29.56 -4.88 -28.21
CA ALA A 138 -28.33 -5.50 -28.72
C ALA A 138 -28.45 -7.05 -28.87
N GLY A 139 -29.66 -7.62 -28.74
CA GLY A 139 -29.94 -9.07 -28.86
C GLY A 139 -29.60 -9.96 -27.65
N ALA A 140 -29.18 -9.40 -26.51
CA ALA A 140 -28.86 -10.10 -25.28
C ALA A 140 -30.09 -10.41 -24.39
N ILE A 141 -29.84 -11.07 -23.26
CA ILE A 141 -30.79 -11.67 -22.30
C ILE A 141 -30.33 -11.25 -20.90
N PRO A 142 -31.17 -10.94 -19.92
CA PRO A 142 -30.80 -9.77 -19.10
C PRO A 142 -30.70 -10.22 -17.58
N ALA A 143 -30.45 -9.40 -16.52
CA ALA A 143 -30.57 -9.72 -15.05
C ALA A 143 -31.41 -8.71 -14.17
N ASP A 144 -32.49 -9.20 -13.53
CA ASP A 144 -33.82 -8.60 -13.12
C ASP A 144 -33.97 -7.23 -12.42
N THR A 145 -34.81 -6.33 -12.96
CA THR A 145 -35.25 -5.07 -12.30
C THR A 145 -36.61 -5.10 -11.58
N SER A 146 -37.44 -6.12 -11.82
CA SER A 146 -38.78 -6.24 -11.24
C SER A 146 -38.75 -6.71 -9.78
N GLY A 147 -37.86 -7.65 -9.46
CA GLY A 147 -37.53 -8.03 -8.08
C GLY A 147 -36.83 -6.90 -7.32
N GLN A 148 -35.90 -6.19 -7.98
CA GLN A 148 -35.23 -5.02 -7.39
C GLN A 148 -36.20 -3.89 -7.03
N THR A 149 -37.21 -3.63 -7.87
CA THR A 149 -38.24 -2.62 -7.57
C THR A 149 -39.03 -2.98 -6.31
N GLN A 150 -39.48 -4.24 -6.20
CA GLN A 150 -40.19 -4.73 -5.01
C GLN A 150 -39.31 -4.71 -3.74
N LEU A 151 -37.99 -4.94 -3.88
CA LEU A 151 -37.04 -4.85 -2.78
C LEU A 151 -36.88 -3.40 -2.29
N ASN A 152 -36.82 -2.42 -3.20
CA ASN A 152 -36.80 -1.01 -2.83
C ASN A 152 -38.09 -0.60 -2.08
N ASP A 153 -39.26 -0.99 -2.58
CA ASP A 153 -40.56 -0.70 -1.94
C ASP A 153 -40.65 -1.28 -0.53
N ALA A 154 -40.08 -2.49 -0.32
CA ALA A 154 -40.04 -3.20 0.95
C ALA A 154 -39.05 -2.62 1.97
N LEU A 155 -37.88 -2.15 1.49
CA LEU A 155 -36.82 -1.60 2.35
C LEU A 155 -37.01 -0.11 2.67
N THR A 156 -37.66 0.65 1.79
CA THR A 156 -37.97 2.07 1.99
C THR A 156 -38.82 2.25 3.24
N HIS A 157 -38.29 2.97 4.23
CA HIS A 157 -38.84 3.10 5.59
C HIS A 157 -39.16 1.77 6.32
N LEU A 158 -38.65 0.62 5.84
CA LEU A 158 -39.00 -0.74 6.28
C LEU A 158 -40.51 -0.97 6.37
N THR A 159 -41.22 -0.82 5.25
CA THR A 159 -42.64 -1.17 5.13
C THR A 159 -42.89 -2.66 5.42
N GLU A 160 -41.98 -3.51 4.95
CA GLU A 160 -41.97 -4.97 5.09
C GLU A 160 -40.72 -5.44 5.88
N PRO A 161 -40.67 -6.70 6.39
CA PRO A 161 -39.65 -7.12 7.36
C PRO A 161 -38.28 -7.48 6.75
N GLY A 162 -37.70 -6.56 5.97
CA GLY A 162 -36.37 -6.68 5.35
C GLY A 162 -35.19 -6.29 6.25
N LEU A 163 -33.98 -6.31 5.67
CA LEU A 163 -32.75 -5.84 6.29
C LEU A 163 -32.11 -4.80 5.37
N LEU A 164 -31.93 -3.58 5.86
CA LEU A 164 -31.21 -2.52 5.17
C LEU A 164 -29.89 -2.24 5.90
N LEU A 165 -28.78 -2.37 5.17
CA LEU A 165 -27.43 -2.04 5.64
C LEU A 165 -26.94 -0.82 4.85
N HIS A 166 -26.58 0.26 5.53
CA HIS A 166 -26.07 1.48 4.88
C HIS A 166 -24.85 2.05 5.62
N ALA A 167 -23.89 2.58 4.86
CA ALA A 167 -22.75 3.30 5.40
C ALA A 167 -22.16 4.24 4.33
N PRO A 168 -22.03 5.56 4.60
CA PRO A 168 -21.56 6.52 3.60
C PRO A 168 -20.08 6.38 3.25
N ALA A 169 -19.32 5.62 4.05
CA ALA A 169 -17.92 5.27 3.80
C ALA A 169 -17.72 3.82 3.27
N GLY A 170 -18.79 3.16 2.84
CA GLY A 170 -18.77 1.79 2.31
C GLY A 170 -18.93 0.68 3.37
N ILE A 171 -19.16 -0.55 2.89
CA ILE A 171 -19.49 -1.72 3.72
C ILE A 171 -18.49 -2.85 3.44
N GLY A 172 -17.89 -3.40 4.49
CA GLY A 172 -16.97 -4.55 4.39
C GLY A 172 -17.61 -5.84 4.91
N MET A 173 -17.88 -6.80 4.02
CA MET A 173 -18.33 -8.15 4.37
C MET A 173 -17.16 -9.13 4.21
N VAL A 174 -16.60 -9.61 5.33
CA VAL A 174 -15.41 -10.47 5.34
C VAL A 174 -15.56 -11.67 6.27
N SER A 175 -14.96 -12.80 5.87
CA SER A 175 -14.90 -14.03 6.65
C SER A 175 -13.71 -14.88 6.16
N PRO A 176 -13.00 -15.62 7.04
CA PRO A 176 -12.00 -16.61 6.64
C PRO A 176 -12.64 -17.88 6.05
N GLU A 177 -13.91 -18.12 6.36
CA GLU A 177 -14.75 -19.19 5.81
C GLU A 177 -15.73 -18.63 4.76
N ALA A 178 -16.42 -19.49 4.02
CA ALA A 178 -17.29 -19.08 2.91
C ALA A 178 -18.37 -18.05 3.29
N ILE A 179 -18.44 -16.96 2.51
CA ILE A 179 -19.58 -16.04 2.47
C ILE A 179 -20.61 -16.62 1.49
N CYS A 180 -21.90 -16.49 1.79
CA CYS A 180 -23.00 -16.90 0.92
C CYS A 180 -23.98 -15.74 0.75
N LEU A 181 -24.18 -15.32 -0.50
CA LEU A 181 -25.28 -14.47 -0.93
C LEU A 181 -26.23 -15.38 -1.73
N SER A 182 -27.52 -15.38 -1.40
CA SER A 182 -28.53 -16.14 -2.15
C SER A 182 -29.92 -15.62 -1.83
N SER A 183 -30.81 -15.69 -2.82
CA SER A 183 -32.25 -15.47 -2.70
C SER A 183 -32.98 -16.73 -3.15
N GLY A 184 -33.94 -17.21 -2.35
CA GLY A 184 -34.64 -18.46 -2.62
C GLY A 184 -35.86 -18.35 -3.54
N ARG A 185 -36.12 -17.19 -4.16
CA ARG A 185 -37.31 -16.90 -4.99
C ARG A 185 -37.10 -15.79 -6.02
N GLU A 186 -36.51 -14.67 -5.59
CA GLU A 186 -36.27 -13.48 -6.39
C GLU A 186 -34.79 -13.38 -6.78
N SER A 187 -34.40 -12.39 -7.58
CA SER A 187 -33.02 -12.23 -8.07
C SER A 187 -32.02 -11.71 -7.03
N VAL A 188 -30.73 -12.03 -7.21
CA VAL A 188 -29.61 -11.36 -6.52
C VAL A 188 -28.99 -10.36 -7.47
N ALA A 189 -29.13 -9.06 -7.16
CA ALA A 189 -28.54 -7.96 -7.93
C ALA A 189 -27.23 -7.46 -7.28
N ILE A 190 -26.24 -7.11 -8.12
CA ILE A 190 -24.97 -6.49 -7.71
C ILE A 190 -24.71 -5.29 -8.63
N THR A 191 -25.22 -4.13 -8.24
CA THR A 191 -25.10 -2.88 -8.99
C THR A 191 -23.90 -2.07 -8.51
N SER A 192 -23.08 -1.56 -9.43
CA SER A 192 -21.98 -0.63 -9.12
C SER A 192 -21.92 0.48 -10.17
N SER A 193 -21.70 1.72 -9.74
CA SER A 193 -21.58 2.89 -10.63
C SER A 193 -20.20 3.03 -11.31
N ARG A 194 -19.34 2.01 -11.19
CA ARG A 194 -17.95 2.03 -11.67
C ARG A 194 -17.51 0.66 -12.19
N SER A 195 -17.12 -0.25 -11.29
CA SER A 195 -16.62 -1.59 -11.61
C SER A 195 -17.15 -2.60 -10.60
N THR A 196 -17.55 -3.78 -11.08
CA THR A 196 -17.84 -4.95 -10.25
C THR A 196 -16.68 -5.94 -10.38
N ASP A 197 -15.68 -5.80 -9.51
CA ASP A 197 -14.42 -6.57 -9.60
C ASP A 197 -14.52 -7.94 -8.92
N LEU A 198 -14.45 -9.02 -9.71
CA LEU A 198 -14.50 -10.40 -9.21
C LEU A 198 -13.10 -11.04 -9.18
N SER A 199 -12.52 -11.18 -7.97
CA SER A 199 -11.20 -11.78 -7.76
C SER A 199 -11.29 -13.09 -6.96
N ALA A 200 -10.85 -14.20 -7.54
CA ALA A 200 -10.83 -15.51 -6.89
C ALA A 200 -9.43 -16.14 -6.90
N GLY A 201 -8.93 -16.56 -5.74
CA GLY A 201 -7.63 -17.24 -5.60
C GLY A 201 -7.57 -18.68 -6.13
N ARG A 202 -8.60 -19.14 -6.86
CA ARG A 202 -8.68 -20.43 -7.56
C ARG A 202 -9.49 -20.30 -8.85
N ASN A 203 -10.80 -20.46 -8.76
CA ASN A 203 -11.71 -20.53 -9.90
C ASN A 203 -12.85 -19.52 -9.71
N ILE A 204 -13.30 -18.90 -10.80
CA ILE A 204 -14.65 -18.32 -10.88
C ILE A 204 -15.50 -19.33 -11.64
N THR A 205 -16.67 -19.69 -11.10
CA THR A 205 -17.57 -20.70 -11.68
C THR A 205 -19.00 -20.19 -11.65
N GLY A 206 -19.56 -19.89 -12.82
CA GLY A 206 -20.97 -19.55 -13.00
C GLY A 206 -21.72 -20.66 -13.73
N THR A 207 -22.94 -20.95 -13.29
CA THR A 207 -23.88 -21.89 -13.92
C THR A 207 -25.28 -21.32 -13.75
N ALA A 208 -26.05 -21.24 -14.83
CA ALA A 208 -27.44 -20.81 -14.83
C ALA A 208 -28.34 -21.91 -15.39
N GLU A 209 -29.62 -21.91 -15.01
CA GLU A 209 -30.64 -22.83 -15.55
C GLU A 209 -31.09 -22.41 -16.95
N GLY A 210 -31.39 -21.12 -17.14
CA GLY A 210 -31.72 -20.50 -18.42
C GLY A 210 -30.48 -20.25 -19.27
N ALA A 211 -29.78 -19.16 -19.00
CA ALA A 211 -28.61 -18.73 -19.79
C ALA A 211 -27.63 -17.85 -19.00
N ILE A 212 -26.46 -17.60 -19.60
CA ILE A 212 -25.48 -16.63 -19.11
C ILE A 212 -25.34 -15.54 -20.18
N SER A 213 -25.73 -14.33 -19.85
CA SER A 213 -25.46 -13.14 -20.67
C SER A 213 -24.28 -12.35 -20.12
N LEU A 214 -23.57 -11.70 -21.03
CA LEU A 214 -22.44 -10.82 -20.74
C LEU A 214 -22.46 -9.68 -21.77
N CYS A 215 -23.24 -8.64 -21.52
CA CYS A 215 -23.20 -7.43 -22.34
C CYS A 215 -22.07 -6.49 -21.87
N ALA A 216 -21.40 -5.82 -22.82
CA ALA A 216 -20.33 -4.87 -22.54
C ALA A 216 -20.46 -3.67 -23.48
N VAL A 217 -21.20 -2.66 -23.04
CA VAL A 217 -21.85 -1.72 -23.95
C VAL A 217 -20.88 -0.75 -24.63
N THR A 218 -19.94 -0.13 -23.90
CA THR A 218 -19.07 0.93 -24.45
C THR A 218 -17.63 0.50 -24.73
N LYS A 219 -17.09 -0.50 -24.02
CA LYS A 219 -15.66 -0.89 -24.09
C LYS A 219 -15.38 -2.33 -24.54
N GLY A 220 -16.43 -3.09 -24.88
CA GLY A 220 -16.33 -4.45 -25.41
C GLY A 220 -15.92 -5.52 -24.38
N LEU A 221 -16.02 -6.79 -24.79
CA LEU A 221 -15.76 -7.97 -23.95
C LEU A 221 -14.36 -8.55 -24.19
N GLN A 222 -13.68 -8.98 -23.12
CA GLN A 222 -12.38 -9.65 -23.20
C GLN A 222 -12.40 -11.00 -22.48
N LEU A 223 -12.16 -12.09 -23.23
CA LEU A 223 -12.03 -13.44 -22.69
C LEU A 223 -10.61 -13.95 -22.97
N LYS A 224 -9.81 -14.18 -21.92
CA LYS A 224 -8.37 -14.49 -22.02
C LYS A 224 -7.97 -15.54 -20.99
N ALA A 225 -7.26 -16.58 -21.44
CA ALA A 225 -6.51 -17.50 -20.57
C ALA A 225 -5.01 -17.17 -20.70
N VAL A 226 -4.34 -16.87 -19.60
CA VAL A 226 -2.88 -16.57 -19.58
C VAL A 226 -2.06 -17.87 -19.63
N GLN A 227 -2.61 -18.94 -19.03
CA GLN A 227 -2.13 -20.32 -19.12
C GLN A 227 -3.35 -21.25 -19.14
N GLY A 228 -3.23 -22.40 -19.82
CA GLY A 228 -4.36 -23.31 -20.04
C GLY A 228 -5.23 -22.92 -21.24
N ASP A 229 -6.19 -23.79 -21.56
CA ASP A 229 -7.01 -23.67 -22.78
C ASP A 229 -8.21 -22.74 -22.59
N LEU A 230 -8.51 -21.91 -23.60
CA LEU A 230 -9.82 -21.28 -23.74
C LEU A 230 -10.73 -22.22 -24.56
N GLN A 231 -11.74 -22.80 -23.92
CA GLN A 231 -12.71 -23.71 -24.55
C GLN A 231 -14.10 -23.05 -24.63
N VAL A 232 -14.71 -23.05 -25.81
CA VAL A 232 -16.04 -22.47 -26.07
C VAL A 232 -16.86 -23.48 -26.85
N HIS A 233 -17.93 -24.00 -26.25
CA HIS A 233 -18.72 -25.11 -26.79
C HIS A 233 -20.22 -24.83 -26.75
N ALA A 234 -20.87 -24.84 -27.92
CA ALA A 234 -22.32 -25.03 -28.01
C ALA A 234 -22.60 -26.54 -28.15
N GLN A 235 -23.00 -27.21 -27.07
CA GLN A 235 -23.12 -28.68 -27.05
C GLN A 235 -24.28 -29.21 -27.91
N THR A 236 -25.38 -28.45 -27.98
CA THR A 236 -26.62 -28.82 -28.68
C THR A 236 -27.13 -27.70 -29.62
N GLY A 237 -26.84 -26.44 -29.30
CA GLY A 237 -27.15 -25.27 -30.11
C GLY A 237 -26.07 -24.96 -31.16
N ALA A 238 -26.21 -23.81 -31.83
CA ALA A 238 -25.20 -23.27 -32.74
C ALA A 238 -24.22 -22.36 -31.99
N LEU A 239 -22.94 -22.40 -32.37
CA LEU A 239 -21.97 -21.37 -32.01
C LEU A 239 -22.01 -20.29 -33.10
N HIS A 240 -22.33 -19.05 -32.73
CA HIS A 240 -22.41 -17.91 -33.64
C HIS A 240 -21.42 -16.83 -33.19
N ALA A 241 -20.54 -16.41 -34.11
CA ALA A 241 -19.59 -15.33 -33.90
C ALA A 241 -19.75 -14.31 -35.04
N LEU A 242 -20.06 -13.07 -34.67
CA LEU A 242 -20.38 -11.98 -35.61
C LEU A 242 -19.66 -10.71 -35.16
N ALA A 243 -19.14 -9.95 -36.13
CA ALA A 243 -18.63 -8.61 -35.94
C ALA A 243 -19.04 -7.74 -37.13
N ASN A 244 -19.20 -6.44 -36.90
CA ASN A 244 -19.42 -5.47 -37.98
C ASN A 244 -18.13 -5.14 -38.76
N ASN A 245 -16.98 -5.35 -38.11
CA ASN A 245 -15.64 -5.16 -38.65
C ASN A 245 -14.91 -6.52 -38.78
N ASP A 246 -13.59 -6.52 -38.96
CA ASP A 246 -12.76 -7.73 -39.09
C ASP A 246 -13.02 -8.80 -38.01
N ILE A 247 -13.19 -10.07 -38.45
CA ILE A 247 -12.99 -11.24 -37.59
C ILE A 247 -11.61 -11.82 -37.89
N LYS A 248 -10.75 -11.93 -36.87
CA LYS A 248 -9.41 -12.51 -36.96
C LYS A 248 -9.33 -13.81 -36.17
N ILE A 249 -8.78 -14.85 -36.78
CA ILE A 249 -8.53 -16.16 -36.18
C ILE A 249 -7.07 -16.48 -36.48
N GLU A 250 -6.24 -16.53 -35.44
CA GLU A 250 -4.78 -16.61 -35.56
C GLU A 250 -4.21 -17.66 -34.60
N SER A 251 -3.14 -18.34 -35.02
CA SER A 251 -2.38 -19.26 -34.16
C SER A 251 -0.89 -18.99 -34.36
N LEU A 252 -0.27 -18.31 -33.39
CA LEU A 252 1.08 -17.75 -33.56
C LEU A 252 2.20 -18.80 -33.63
N ALA A 253 1.99 -19.99 -33.05
CA ALA A 253 2.96 -21.09 -33.02
C ALA A 253 2.34 -22.47 -33.29
N GLY A 254 1.04 -22.54 -33.56
CA GLY A 254 0.27 -23.79 -33.69
C GLY A 254 -0.31 -24.00 -35.08
N ARG A 255 -1.52 -24.57 -35.14
CA ARG A 255 -2.32 -24.70 -36.36
C ARG A 255 -3.74 -24.20 -36.13
N ILE A 256 -4.37 -23.69 -37.17
CA ILE A 256 -5.82 -23.48 -37.22
C ILE A 256 -6.43 -24.72 -37.85
N GLU A 257 -7.44 -25.30 -37.22
CA GLU A 257 -8.13 -26.49 -37.69
C GLU A 257 -9.64 -26.26 -37.68
N ILE A 258 -10.25 -26.30 -38.87
CA ILE A 258 -11.68 -26.08 -39.08
C ILE A 258 -12.22 -27.35 -39.73
N SER A 259 -13.19 -28.00 -39.08
CA SER A 259 -13.83 -29.21 -39.59
C SER A 259 -15.34 -29.15 -39.37
N ALA A 260 -16.10 -29.76 -40.28
CA ALA A 260 -17.53 -29.97 -40.13
C ALA A 260 -17.94 -31.31 -40.77
N PRO A 261 -18.83 -32.09 -40.14
CA PRO A 261 -19.23 -33.42 -40.64
C PRO A 261 -20.28 -33.37 -41.76
N LYS A 262 -20.68 -32.17 -42.22
CA LYS A 262 -21.70 -31.96 -43.27
C LYS A 262 -21.19 -31.08 -44.40
N GLU A 263 -20.80 -29.85 -44.09
CA GLU A 263 -20.42 -28.84 -45.08
C GLU A 263 -19.59 -27.73 -44.43
N LEU A 264 -18.57 -27.24 -45.15
CA LEU A 264 -17.87 -25.99 -44.85
C LEU A 264 -18.09 -25.02 -46.01
N VAL A 265 -18.35 -23.74 -45.68
CA VAL A 265 -18.50 -22.66 -46.66
C VAL A 265 -17.70 -21.45 -46.21
N PHE A 266 -16.78 -21.00 -47.05
CA PHE A 266 -16.16 -19.68 -46.95
C PHE A 266 -16.72 -18.82 -48.07
N SER A 267 -17.24 -17.63 -47.77
CA SER A 267 -17.89 -16.76 -48.76
C SER A 267 -17.49 -15.29 -48.56
N CYS A 268 -17.21 -14.57 -49.65
CA CYS A 268 -16.87 -13.15 -49.65
C CYS A 268 -17.24 -12.53 -51.01
N GLY A 269 -18.06 -11.48 -51.02
CA GLY A 269 -18.42 -10.75 -52.24
C GLY A 269 -19.10 -11.59 -53.34
N GLY A 270 -19.72 -12.72 -52.98
CA GLY A 270 -20.29 -13.70 -53.91
C GLY A 270 -19.31 -14.73 -54.48
N ALA A 271 -18.00 -14.60 -54.20
CA ALA A 271 -17.05 -15.69 -54.40
C ALA A 271 -17.05 -16.62 -53.18
N PHE A 272 -16.83 -17.92 -53.38
CA PHE A 272 -16.88 -18.91 -52.32
C PHE A 272 -15.95 -20.12 -52.53
N ILE A 273 -15.64 -20.77 -51.41
CA ILE A 273 -15.03 -22.10 -51.33
C ILE A 273 -16.00 -22.96 -50.53
N ARG A 274 -16.49 -24.06 -51.11
CA ARG A 274 -17.44 -24.98 -50.47
C ARG A 274 -16.86 -26.39 -50.44
N ILE A 275 -16.90 -27.04 -49.27
CA ILE A 275 -16.40 -28.40 -49.07
C ILE A 275 -17.55 -29.24 -48.52
N LYS A 276 -17.97 -30.28 -49.25
CA LYS A 276 -19.14 -31.11 -48.92
C LYS A 276 -19.00 -32.49 -49.55
N ASP A 277 -19.43 -33.55 -48.87
CA ASP A 277 -19.53 -34.92 -49.42
C ASP A 277 -18.24 -35.48 -50.07
N GLY A 278 -17.07 -34.92 -49.73
CA GLY A 278 -15.76 -35.25 -50.30
C GLY A 278 -15.32 -34.38 -51.49
N GLU A 279 -16.19 -33.50 -51.97
CA GLU A 279 -15.92 -32.57 -53.07
C GLU A 279 -15.48 -31.18 -52.57
N ILE A 280 -14.75 -30.45 -53.42
CA ILE A 280 -14.38 -29.04 -53.22
C ILE A 280 -14.86 -28.24 -54.43
N GLU A 281 -15.75 -27.28 -54.20
CA GLU A 281 -16.24 -26.35 -55.21
C GLU A 281 -15.63 -24.96 -54.99
N LEU A 282 -15.14 -24.35 -56.08
CA LEU A 282 -14.56 -23.02 -56.11
C LEU A 282 -15.39 -22.16 -57.06
N GLY A 283 -16.18 -21.23 -56.52
CA GLY A 283 -17.08 -20.37 -57.28
C GLY A 283 -16.71 -18.90 -57.19
N ALA A 284 -16.84 -18.15 -58.29
CA ALA A 284 -16.71 -16.70 -58.28
C ALA A 284 -17.54 -16.08 -59.42
N PRO A 285 -18.14 -14.88 -59.21
CA PRO A 285 -18.77 -14.10 -60.29
C PRO A 285 -17.74 -13.42 -61.21
N GLY A 286 -16.47 -13.38 -60.81
CA GLY A 286 -15.34 -12.91 -61.59
C GLY A 286 -14.30 -14.01 -61.83
N ASN A 287 -13.03 -13.62 -61.96
CA ASN A 287 -11.94 -14.55 -62.26
C ASN A 287 -11.39 -15.26 -61.01
N ILE A 288 -11.12 -16.57 -61.13
CA ILE A 288 -10.32 -17.33 -60.15
C ILE A 288 -8.85 -17.31 -60.59
N TYR A 289 -7.96 -16.73 -59.77
CA TYR A 289 -6.53 -16.56 -60.12
C TYR A 289 -5.63 -17.57 -59.40
N HIS A 290 -5.19 -18.62 -60.10
CA HIS A 290 -4.13 -19.51 -59.61
C HIS A 290 -2.75 -18.95 -59.96
N ARG A 291 -2.07 -18.33 -58.97
CA ARG A 291 -0.70 -17.81 -59.12
C ARG A 291 0.30 -18.73 -58.41
N ALA A 292 0.76 -19.77 -59.11
CA ALA A 292 1.73 -20.74 -58.60
C ALA A 292 2.75 -21.11 -59.69
N ALA A 293 3.96 -21.54 -59.28
CA ALA A 293 4.98 -22.03 -60.23
C ALA A 293 4.54 -23.34 -60.92
N TYR A 294 3.80 -24.19 -60.22
CA TYR A 294 3.18 -25.41 -60.72
C TYR A 294 1.83 -25.64 -60.04
N VAL A 295 0.88 -26.22 -60.76
CA VAL A 295 -0.39 -26.74 -60.20
C VAL A 295 -0.44 -28.24 -60.51
N LEU A 296 -0.10 -29.08 -59.52
CA LEU A 296 -0.03 -30.52 -59.68
C LEU A 296 -1.39 -31.17 -59.41
N LYS A 297 -2.07 -31.62 -60.46
CA LYS A 297 -3.30 -32.43 -60.33
C LYS A 297 -2.95 -33.91 -60.18
N ALA A 298 -2.86 -34.37 -58.94
CA ALA A 298 -2.68 -35.78 -58.59
C ALA A 298 -4.01 -36.58 -58.61
N GLY A 299 -3.95 -37.87 -58.27
CA GLY A 299 -5.13 -38.70 -58.01
C GLY A 299 -5.85 -38.31 -56.70
N ALA A 300 -7.05 -38.86 -56.50
CA ALA A 300 -7.82 -38.66 -55.26
C ALA A 300 -7.10 -39.23 -54.04
N THR A 301 -7.28 -38.57 -52.89
CA THR A 301 -6.73 -38.96 -51.59
C THR A 301 -7.69 -38.54 -50.47
N THR A 302 -7.56 -39.12 -49.29
CA THR A 302 -8.47 -38.90 -48.15
C THR A 302 -7.67 -38.65 -46.88
N LEU A 303 -8.09 -37.64 -46.09
CA LEU A 303 -7.59 -37.38 -44.75
C LEU A 303 -8.65 -37.80 -43.73
N THR A 304 -8.29 -38.67 -42.79
CA THR A 304 -9.19 -39.13 -41.72
C THR A 304 -8.79 -38.50 -40.39
N THR A 305 -9.50 -37.43 -39.99
CA THR A 305 -9.34 -36.81 -38.67
C THR A 305 -10.30 -37.48 -37.68
N PRO A 306 -9.87 -37.84 -36.45
CA PRO A 306 -10.77 -38.38 -35.43
C PRO A 306 -11.78 -37.31 -34.96
N VAL A 307 -13.03 -37.72 -34.74
CA VAL A 307 -14.09 -36.83 -34.24
C VAL A 307 -13.97 -36.68 -32.73
N THR A 308 -13.83 -35.44 -32.24
CA THR A 308 -13.89 -35.13 -30.80
C THR A 308 -15.32 -35.35 -30.28
N PRO A 309 -15.54 -36.23 -29.28
CA PRO A 309 -16.87 -36.44 -28.72
C PRO A 309 -17.26 -35.29 -27.79
N ILE A 310 -18.44 -34.71 -28.01
CA ILE A 310 -19.04 -33.75 -27.07
C ILE A 310 -19.73 -34.56 -25.94
N PRO A 311 -19.37 -34.34 -24.66
CA PRO A 311 -20.09 -34.95 -23.54
C PRO A 311 -21.48 -34.32 -23.40
N TYR A 312 -22.51 -35.14 -23.20
CA TYR A 312 -23.90 -34.70 -23.02
C TYR A 312 -24.36 -34.96 -21.58
N GLY A 313 -24.97 -33.95 -20.96
CA GLY A 313 -25.69 -34.09 -19.69
C GLY A 313 -27.17 -34.38 -19.92
N TYR A 314 -27.82 -34.93 -18.89
CA TYR A 314 -29.28 -35.09 -18.82
C TYR A 314 -29.85 -34.08 -17.82
N GLY A 315 -31.10 -33.66 -18.01
CA GLY A 315 -31.82 -32.77 -17.10
C GLY A 315 -33.31 -33.10 -17.08
N ALA A 316 -33.92 -33.17 -15.89
CA ALA A 316 -35.34 -33.45 -15.73
C ALA A 316 -35.90 -32.82 -14.44
N GLY A 317 -37.16 -32.37 -14.47
CA GLY A 317 -37.88 -31.82 -13.33
C GLY A 317 -39.36 -32.22 -13.35
N TYR A 318 -40.08 -31.92 -12.26
CA TYR A 318 -41.51 -32.19 -12.13
C TYR A 318 -42.34 -30.93 -12.26
N THR A 319 -43.57 -31.04 -12.77
CA THR A 319 -44.62 -30.04 -12.58
C THR A 319 -45.66 -30.62 -11.63
N LEU A 320 -45.92 -29.92 -10.54
CA LEU A 320 -46.81 -30.34 -9.47
C LEU A 320 -48.13 -29.58 -9.56
N VAL A 321 -49.21 -30.33 -9.53
CA VAL A 321 -50.59 -29.84 -9.53
C VAL A 321 -51.38 -30.51 -8.41
N ASP A 322 -52.43 -29.85 -7.95
CA ASP A 322 -53.38 -30.41 -7.01
C ASP A 322 -54.36 -31.41 -7.66
N ALA A 323 -55.29 -31.94 -6.87
CA ALA A 323 -56.33 -32.86 -7.33
C ALA A 323 -57.36 -32.23 -8.29
N GLN A 324 -57.26 -30.92 -8.55
CA GLN A 324 -58.09 -30.12 -9.46
C GLN A 324 -57.30 -29.65 -10.69
N GLN A 325 -56.05 -30.10 -10.86
CA GLN A 325 -55.08 -29.68 -11.89
C GLN A 325 -54.64 -28.20 -11.81
N ALA A 326 -54.86 -27.51 -10.68
CA ALA A 326 -54.27 -26.20 -10.44
C ALA A 326 -52.80 -26.35 -10.00
N ALA A 327 -51.95 -25.39 -10.37
CA ALA A 327 -50.54 -25.37 -10.00
C ALA A 327 -50.34 -25.45 -8.47
N ALA A 328 -49.55 -26.40 -8.01
CA ALA A 328 -49.20 -26.55 -6.59
C ALA A 328 -48.08 -25.55 -6.22
N ARG A 329 -48.45 -24.26 -6.15
CA ARG A 329 -47.55 -23.11 -5.97
C ARG A 329 -46.82 -23.12 -4.63
N PHE A 330 -45.53 -22.80 -4.65
CA PHE A 330 -44.70 -22.58 -3.46
C PHE A 330 -44.68 -23.75 -2.44
N VAL A 331 -44.88 -24.98 -2.91
CA VAL A 331 -44.83 -26.22 -2.14
C VAL A 331 -43.37 -26.68 -1.99
N ARG A 332 -42.96 -27.05 -0.77
CA ARG A 332 -41.63 -27.63 -0.52
C ARG A 332 -41.56 -29.06 -1.04
N TYR A 333 -40.48 -29.39 -1.75
CA TYR A 333 -40.20 -30.72 -2.27
C TYR A 333 -38.75 -31.15 -1.98
N ARG A 334 -38.52 -32.46 -2.06
CA ARG A 334 -37.18 -33.08 -2.07
C ARG A 334 -37.11 -34.05 -3.26
N ILE A 335 -36.15 -33.86 -4.16
CA ILE A 335 -35.86 -34.80 -5.26
C ILE A 335 -34.61 -35.60 -4.88
N THR A 336 -34.65 -36.92 -5.07
CA THR A 336 -33.51 -37.82 -4.88
C THR A 336 -33.16 -38.51 -6.19
N THR A 337 -31.90 -38.47 -6.62
CA THR A 337 -31.43 -39.17 -7.83
C THR A 337 -31.19 -40.66 -7.57
N GLN A 338 -31.19 -41.48 -8.62
CA GLN A 338 -30.79 -42.89 -8.55
C GLN A 338 -29.36 -43.10 -7.99
N ASN A 339 -28.51 -42.08 -7.99
CA ASN A 339 -27.18 -42.10 -7.39
C ASN A 339 -27.15 -41.71 -5.90
N GLY A 340 -28.29 -41.30 -5.32
CA GLY A 340 -28.42 -40.89 -3.92
C GLY A 340 -28.19 -39.39 -3.65
N GLU A 341 -28.09 -38.56 -4.69
CA GLU A 341 -27.96 -37.11 -4.53
C GLU A 341 -29.33 -36.49 -4.21
N VAL A 342 -29.36 -35.56 -3.24
CA VAL A 342 -30.61 -35.00 -2.71
C VAL A 342 -30.67 -33.50 -2.98
N PHE A 343 -31.64 -33.10 -3.80
CA PHE A 343 -31.96 -31.72 -4.14
C PHE A 343 -33.23 -31.32 -3.38
N SER A 344 -33.29 -30.13 -2.80
CA SER A 344 -34.44 -29.69 -1.99
C SER A 344 -34.79 -28.24 -2.33
N GLY A 345 -36.07 -27.97 -2.57
CA GLY A 345 -36.52 -26.68 -3.09
C GLY A 345 -37.99 -26.38 -2.80
N VAL A 346 -38.48 -25.33 -3.47
CA VAL A 346 -39.85 -24.81 -3.38
C VAL A 346 -40.36 -24.64 -4.82
N THR A 347 -41.59 -25.03 -5.13
CA THR A 347 -42.13 -24.89 -6.48
C THR A 347 -42.36 -23.43 -6.87
N ASP A 348 -42.25 -23.15 -8.17
CA ASP A 348 -42.53 -21.84 -8.74
C ASP A 348 -44.03 -21.47 -8.73
N LYS A 349 -44.37 -20.33 -9.33
CA LYS A 349 -45.74 -19.83 -9.53
C LYS A 349 -46.60 -20.71 -10.45
N ASP A 350 -46.02 -21.66 -11.17
CA ASP A 350 -46.69 -22.57 -12.11
C ASP A 350 -46.60 -24.05 -11.64
N GLY A 351 -46.06 -24.28 -10.43
CA GLY A 351 -45.96 -25.59 -9.78
C GLY A 351 -44.72 -26.40 -10.16
N LYS A 352 -43.77 -25.85 -10.92
CA LYS A 352 -42.57 -26.57 -11.36
C LYS A 352 -41.52 -26.68 -10.25
N THR A 353 -40.77 -27.77 -10.26
CA THR A 353 -39.49 -27.89 -9.54
C THR A 353 -38.36 -27.36 -10.42
N MET A 354 -37.22 -27.03 -9.81
CA MET A 354 -35.96 -26.94 -10.56
C MET A 354 -35.70 -28.26 -11.33
N PRO A 355 -35.05 -28.20 -12.50
CA PRO A 355 -34.52 -29.38 -13.17
C PRO A 355 -33.29 -29.89 -12.41
N VAL A 356 -33.23 -31.20 -12.21
CA VAL A 356 -32.05 -31.88 -11.67
C VAL A 356 -31.23 -32.41 -12.85
N HIS A 357 -29.94 -32.06 -12.87
CA HIS A 357 -29.02 -32.42 -13.95
C HIS A 357 -28.09 -33.57 -13.52
N THR A 358 -27.92 -34.57 -14.40
CA THR A 358 -27.11 -35.77 -14.13
C THR A 358 -26.23 -36.14 -15.32
N MET A 359 -25.06 -36.74 -15.03
CA MET A 359 -24.09 -37.22 -16.04
C MET A 359 -24.57 -38.46 -16.81
N LEU A 360 -25.59 -39.15 -16.31
CA LEU A 360 -26.19 -40.36 -16.90
C LEU A 360 -27.71 -40.30 -16.76
N PRO A 361 -28.48 -40.93 -17.66
CA PRO A 361 -29.92 -41.03 -17.52
C PRO A 361 -30.24 -42.02 -16.40
N GLY A 362 -31.07 -41.61 -15.45
CA GLY A 362 -31.49 -42.42 -14.32
C GLY A 362 -32.83 -41.95 -13.76
N ASN A 363 -33.48 -42.77 -12.96
CA ASN A 363 -34.73 -42.40 -12.31
C ASN A 363 -34.47 -41.34 -11.23
N ILE A 364 -35.41 -40.41 -11.08
CA ILE A 364 -35.50 -39.51 -9.94
C ILE A 364 -36.77 -39.84 -9.15
N ALA A 365 -36.74 -39.64 -7.84
CA ALA A 365 -37.89 -39.74 -6.95
C ALA A 365 -38.18 -38.37 -6.34
N ILE A 366 -39.45 -38.06 -6.06
CA ILE A 366 -39.86 -36.80 -5.43
C ILE A 366 -40.73 -37.05 -4.20
N ASP A 367 -40.33 -36.44 -3.09
CA ASP A 367 -40.94 -36.56 -1.77
C ASP A 367 -41.42 -35.21 -1.23
N PHE A 368 -42.46 -35.27 -0.38
CA PHE A 368 -43.06 -34.12 0.31
C PHE A 368 -42.87 -34.28 1.82
N PRO A 369 -41.65 -34.00 2.35
CA PRO A 369 -41.32 -34.24 3.75
C PRO A 369 -42.14 -33.35 4.69
N ARG A 370 -42.57 -33.93 5.81
CA ARG A 370 -43.28 -33.21 6.88
C ARG A 370 -42.33 -32.24 7.61
N PRO A 371 -42.85 -31.23 8.35
CA PRO A 371 -42.02 -30.11 8.84
C PRO A 371 -40.86 -30.46 9.80
N GLU A 372 -40.81 -31.67 10.35
CA GLU A 372 -39.93 -32.04 11.48
C GLU A 372 -38.55 -32.59 11.04
N GLU A 373 -38.35 -32.97 9.76
CA GLU A 373 -37.14 -33.66 9.26
C GLU A 373 -36.17 -32.76 8.46
N TRP A 374 -35.90 -31.55 8.95
CA TRP A 374 -35.30 -30.46 8.14
C TRP A 374 -33.96 -29.86 8.63
N LEU A 375 -33.28 -30.47 9.61
CA LEU A 375 -31.98 -29.98 10.12
C LEU A 375 -30.75 -30.34 9.25
N THR A 376 -30.80 -30.05 7.94
CA THR A 376 -29.63 -29.75 7.06
C THR A 376 -30.04 -29.43 5.61
N PRO A 377 -29.88 -28.18 5.15
CA PRO A 377 -29.90 -27.86 3.71
C PRO A 377 -28.80 -26.89 3.22
N ARG A 378 -28.42 -27.02 1.93
CA ARG A 378 -27.81 -25.98 1.07
C ARG A 378 -28.62 -25.90 -0.25
N PRO A 379 -28.98 -24.70 -0.74
CA PRO A 379 -29.42 -24.49 -2.14
C PRO A 379 -28.87 -23.19 -2.81
N ALA A 380 -29.09 -23.05 -4.14
CA ALA A 380 -28.95 -21.88 -5.06
C ALA A 380 -29.50 -22.29 -6.48
N PRO A 381 -29.76 -21.43 -7.52
CA PRO A 381 -29.48 -19.99 -7.74
C PRO A 381 -30.68 -19.14 -8.34
N GLU A 382 -30.42 -18.02 -9.05
CA GLU A 382 -31.36 -16.89 -9.35
C GLU A 382 -31.21 -16.22 -10.80
N LEU A 383 -32.25 -15.58 -11.44
CA LEU A 383 -32.24 -15.08 -12.87
C LEU A 383 -33.20 -13.89 -13.35
N GLU A 384 -32.73 -13.02 -14.31
CA GLU A 384 -33.38 -12.29 -15.50
C GLU A 384 -33.97 -10.80 -15.60
N GLU A 385 -33.28 -9.85 -16.36
CA GLU A 385 -33.46 -8.39 -16.87
C GLU A 385 -32.40 -7.13 -16.69
N GLU A 386 -31.25 -6.99 -17.46
CA GLU A 386 -30.08 -5.99 -17.73
C GLU A 386 -30.40 -4.85 -18.79
N GLU A 387 -29.46 -3.89 -19.22
CA GLU A 387 -29.24 -3.10 -20.56
C GLU A 387 -28.94 -1.49 -20.70
N GLU A 388 -27.81 -0.88 -21.26
CA GLU A 388 -27.57 0.52 -21.97
C GLU A 388 -26.17 1.33 -21.89
N GLU A 389 -25.98 2.56 -22.50
CA GLU A 389 -24.77 3.23 -23.16
C GLU A 389 -24.05 4.44 -22.42
N GLU A 390 -23.34 5.52 -22.91
CA GLU A 390 -23.04 6.28 -24.20
C GLU A 390 -21.61 6.99 -24.20
N VAL A 391 -21.18 7.90 -25.16
CA VAL A 391 -19.75 8.37 -25.38
C VAL A 391 -19.47 9.84 -25.93
N GLU A 392 -18.30 10.46 -25.61
CA GLU A 392 -17.79 11.83 -26.01
C GLU A 392 -16.31 11.92 -26.58
N LEU A 393 -15.72 13.14 -26.73
CA LEU A 393 -14.45 13.49 -27.47
C LEU A 393 -13.14 13.67 -26.63
N GLU A 394 -11.96 13.53 -27.28
CA GLU A 394 -10.61 13.49 -26.63
C GLU A 394 -9.70 14.75 -26.79
N GLN A 395 -8.73 14.93 -25.88
CA GLN A 395 -7.69 15.99 -25.87
C GLN A 395 -6.28 15.42 -25.52
N LEU A 396 -5.19 16.09 -25.93
CA LEU A 396 -3.80 15.60 -25.75
C LEU A 396 -2.92 16.47 -24.81
N ILE A 397 -2.14 15.84 -23.91
CA ILE A 397 -1.23 16.53 -22.96
C ILE A 397 0.18 15.90 -22.85
N THR A 398 1.14 16.69 -22.36
CA THR A 398 2.41 16.19 -21.81
C THR A 398 2.26 15.98 -20.30
N LEU A 399 2.61 14.79 -19.79
CA LEU A 399 2.67 14.50 -18.37
C LEU A 399 4.10 14.67 -17.86
N ARG A 400 4.29 15.40 -16.76
CA ARG A 400 5.55 15.49 -16.05
C ARG A 400 5.47 14.72 -14.73
N ILE A 401 6.50 13.97 -14.38
CA ILE A 401 6.50 13.08 -13.21
C ILE A 401 7.75 13.32 -12.36
N GLY A 402 7.55 13.82 -11.14
CA GLY A 402 8.59 13.86 -10.10
C GLY A 402 8.70 12.52 -9.39
N MET A 403 9.82 11.81 -9.52
CA MET A 403 10.08 10.53 -8.86
C MET A 403 11.07 10.72 -7.71
N PHE A 404 10.68 10.44 -6.47
CA PHE A 404 11.44 10.81 -5.27
C PHE A 404 11.82 9.59 -4.42
N PHE A 405 13.10 9.19 -4.43
CA PHE A 405 13.62 8.00 -3.74
C PHE A 405 14.41 8.37 -2.48
N ASP A 406 13.89 8.10 -1.28
CA ASP A 406 14.57 8.51 -0.03
C ASP A 406 15.71 7.57 0.41
N GLY A 407 16.58 8.06 1.30
CA GLY A 407 17.73 7.36 1.85
C GLY A 407 17.39 6.23 2.83
N THR A 408 18.40 5.42 3.15
CA THR A 408 18.27 4.32 4.13
C THR A 408 17.77 4.86 5.47
N GLY A 409 16.75 4.24 6.07
CA GLY A 409 16.21 4.64 7.37
C GLY A 409 15.29 5.87 7.37
N ASN A 410 15.09 6.56 6.23
CA ASN A 410 14.15 7.68 6.14
C ASN A 410 12.75 7.21 5.73
N ASN A 411 11.72 7.60 6.47
CA ASN A 411 10.33 7.39 6.09
C ASN A 411 9.49 8.61 6.50
N ARG A 412 9.10 9.46 5.54
CA ARG A 412 8.33 10.69 5.78
C ARG A 412 7.17 10.48 6.74
N ASP A 413 6.36 9.44 6.51
CA ASP A 413 5.14 9.20 7.28
C ASP A 413 5.45 8.75 8.72
N ASN A 414 6.63 8.18 8.99
CA ASN A 414 7.08 7.86 10.35
C ASN A 414 7.71 9.08 11.04
N SER A 415 8.53 9.87 10.32
CA SER A 415 9.04 11.17 10.79
C SER A 415 7.91 12.15 11.14
N GLU A 416 6.87 12.26 10.32
CA GLU A 416 5.70 13.13 10.59
C GLU A 416 4.95 12.71 11.87
N LYS A 417 4.79 11.40 12.12
CA LYS A 417 4.22 10.87 13.37
C LYS A 417 5.12 11.16 14.57
N ALA A 418 6.44 11.02 14.41
CA ALA A 418 7.43 11.26 15.45
C ALA A 418 7.69 12.74 15.75
N ARG A 419 7.32 13.67 14.85
CA ARG A 419 7.62 15.11 14.92
C ARG A 419 7.30 15.75 16.27
N ALA A 420 6.22 15.34 16.94
CA ALA A 420 5.84 15.85 18.25
C ALA A 420 6.84 15.53 19.39
N CYS A 421 7.77 14.61 19.16
CA CYS A 421 8.82 14.21 20.10
C CYS A 421 10.11 15.03 19.99
N TYR A 422 10.26 15.86 18.95
CA TYR A 422 11.52 16.58 18.69
C TYR A 422 11.34 18.01 18.14
N ALA A 423 10.11 18.49 17.93
CA ALA A 423 9.86 19.80 17.37
C ALA A 423 10.15 20.95 18.35
N ARG A 424 10.92 21.96 17.88
CA ARG A 424 11.34 23.16 18.64
C ARG A 424 10.21 23.98 19.27
N ASP A 425 8.98 23.83 18.76
CA ASP A 425 7.78 24.53 19.23
C ASP A 425 6.88 23.70 20.15
N VAL A 426 7.25 22.44 20.44
CA VAL A 426 6.49 21.53 21.33
C VAL A 426 7.25 21.32 22.64
N ASN A 427 6.80 21.96 23.71
CA ASN A 427 7.30 21.67 25.05
C ASN A 427 6.76 20.32 25.53
N LEU A 428 7.58 19.26 25.50
CA LEU A 428 7.19 17.92 25.95
C LEU A 428 6.72 17.84 27.40
N ALA A 429 7.10 18.78 28.28
CA ALA A 429 6.61 18.85 29.65
C ALA A 429 5.18 19.42 29.78
N GLU A 430 4.69 20.09 28.73
CA GLU A 430 3.34 20.66 28.63
C GLU A 430 2.48 19.95 27.56
N ALA A 431 3.06 18.98 26.84
CA ALA A 431 2.39 18.18 25.83
C ALA A 431 1.34 17.22 26.43
N ALA A 432 0.39 16.79 25.61
CA ALA A 432 -0.62 15.82 26.03
C ALA A 432 0.02 14.49 26.49
N PRO A 433 -0.48 13.82 27.54
CA PRO A 433 0.09 12.57 28.05
C PRO A 433 0.26 11.48 26.99
N ASP A 434 -0.65 11.42 26.01
CA ASP A 434 -0.61 10.46 24.90
C ASP A 434 0.60 10.69 23.97
N ILE A 435 1.03 11.94 23.80
CA ILE A 435 2.25 12.30 23.05
C ILE A 435 3.48 11.85 23.84
N VAL A 436 3.54 12.17 25.14
CA VAL A 436 4.67 11.77 26.00
C VAL A 436 4.81 10.25 26.05
N ALA A 437 3.69 9.52 26.16
CA ALA A 437 3.66 8.06 26.10
C ALA A 437 4.06 7.51 24.73
N PHE A 438 3.64 8.14 23.62
CA PHE A 438 4.08 7.79 22.28
C PHE A 438 5.60 7.95 22.12
N CYS A 439 6.16 9.07 22.56
CA CYS A 439 7.60 9.35 22.46
C CYS A 439 8.42 8.37 23.29
N GLN A 440 8.04 8.12 24.55
CA GLN A 440 8.71 7.14 25.41
C GLN A 440 8.61 5.71 24.85
N LYS A 441 7.47 5.33 24.26
CA LYS A 441 7.28 4.02 23.62
C LYS A 441 8.24 3.80 22.45
N HIS A 442 8.54 4.84 21.68
CA HIS A 442 9.47 4.80 20.56
C HIS A 442 10.86 5.34 20.95
N GLY A 443 11.29 5.16 22.21
CA GLY A 443 12.69 5.35 22.62
C GLY A 443 13.20 6.79 22.74
N PHE A 444 12.35 7.81 22.58
CA PHE A 444 12.73 9.20 22.84
C PHE A 444 12.86 9.45 24.35
N ASP A 445 14.05 9.82 24.81
CA ASP A 445 14.39 9.91 26.24
C ASP A 445 14.18 11.32 26.85
N GLY A 446 13.77 12.30 26.05
CA GLY A 446 13.61 13.71 26.46
C GLY A 446 14.92 14.46 26.75
N ASN A 447 16.08 13.81 26.56
CA ASN A 447 17.43 14.29 26.83
C ASN A 447 18.30 14.28 25.55
N GLY A 448 17.67 14.36 24.38
CA GLY A 448 18.33 14.32 23.06
C GLY A 448 18.68 12.92 22.55
N GLY A 449 18.20 11.86 23.20
CA GLY A 449 18.20 10.50 22.67
C GLY A 449 16.93 10.20 21.85
N ALA A 450 17.12 9.48 20.74
CA ALA A 450 16.11 9.05 19.78
C ALA A 450 16.37 7.58 19.39
N PRO A 451 15.39 6.84 18.84
CA PRO A 451 15.59 5.45 18.43
C PRO A 451 16.49 5.33 17.19
N ASP A 452 17.11 4.15 17.03
CA ASP A 452 17.94 3.79 15.86
C ASP A 452 17.07 3.15 14.75
N ASP A 453 15.90 3.78 14.48
CA ASP A 453 14.90 3.35 13.48
C ASP A 453 14.28 4.56 12.74
N SER A 454 13.36 4.33 11.80
CA SER A 454 12.79 5.41 10.98
C SER A 454 11.91 6.43 11.71
N PHE A 455 11.56 6.22 12.99
CA PHE A 455 10.92 7.24 13.82
C PHE A 455 11.96 8.20 14.44
N GLY A 456 13.25 7.85 14.47
CA GLY A 456 14.33 8.67 15.03
C GLY A 456 14.86 9.77 14.12
N ASN A 457 14.43 9.80 12.86
CA ASN A 457 14.92 10.72 11.82
C ASN A 457 13.91 11.83 11.50
N ASP A 458 14.39 13.04 11.20
CA ASP A 458 13.57 14.12 10.61
C ASP A 458 13.35 13.90 9.11
N SER A 459 12.33 14.55 8.53
CA SER A 459 12.05 14.47 7.09
C SER A 459 13.27 14.86 6.24
N SER A 460 13.59 14.04 5.24
CA SER A 460 14.71 14.28 4.33
C SER A 460 14.48 15.48 3.40
N ASN A 461 15.53 15.92 2.73
CA ASN A 461 15.44 16.86 1.61
C ASN A 461 14.72 16.24 0.40
N VAL A 462 14.65 14.91 0.25
CA VAL A 462 13.86 14.25 -0.80
C VAL A 462 12.37 14.38 -0.49
N ALA A 463 11.95 14.14 0.75
CA ALA A 463 10.58 14.35 1.23
C ALA A 463 10.18 15.84 1.16
N LYS A 464 11.06 16.74 1.61
CA LYS A 464 10.83 18.20 1.55
C LYS A 464 10.77 18.73 0.10
N LEU A 465 11.50 18.13 -0.86
CA LEU A 465 11.30 18.43 -2.29
C LEU A 465 9.97 17.86 -2.82
N PHE A 466 9.59 16.62 -2.46
CA PHE A 466 8.31 16.04 -2.83
C PHE A 466 7.13 16.93 -2.38
N GLU A 467 7.15 17.46 -1.15
CA GLU A 467 6.15 18.42 -0.64
C GLU A 467 6.02 19.67 -1.56
N LEU A 468 7.14 20.17 -2.09
CA LEU A 468 7.23 21.38 -2.91
C LEU A 468 6.91 21.17 -4.41
N TYR A 469 6.89 19.93 -4.91
CA TYR A 469 6.64 19.64 -6.33
C TYR A 469 5.17 19.90 -6.72
N ARG A 470 4.92 20.44 -7.92
CA ARG A 470 3.55 20.64 -8.44
C ARG A 470 2.87 19.29 -8.62
N ASP A 471 1.68 19.16 -8.03
CA ASP A 471 0.90 17.93 -8.02
C ASP A 471 -0.53 18.26 -8.43
N ASP A 472 -0.95 17.67 -9.55
CA ASP A 472 -2.23 17.86 -10.23
C ASP A 472 -3.07 16.59 -10.27
N SER A 473 -2.64 15.52 -9.58
CA SER A 473 -3.36 14.24 -9.48
C SER A 473 -4.81 14.39 -8.98
N ASP A 474 -5.00 15.16 -7.91
CA ASP A 474 -6.30 15.40 -7.27
C ASP A 474 -7.02 16.66 -7.83
N LYS A 475 -6.73 17.07 -9.08
CA LYS A 475 -7.40 18.22 -9.74
C LYS A 475 -7.87 17.90 -11.14
N GLN A 476 -9.01 18.48 -11.53
CA GLN A 476 -9.33 18.71 -12.93
C GLN A 476 -8.50 19.89 -13.45
N ILE A 477 -7.71 19.69 -14.51
CA ILE A 477 -6.97 20.75 -15.22
C ILE A 477 -7.81 21.32 -16.38
N PRO A 478 -7.71 22.62 -16.72
CA PRO A 478 -8.47 23.22 -17.81
C PRO A 478 -8.24 22.55 -19.17
N ASP A 479 -9.25 22.57 -20.03
CA ASP A 479 -9.20 22.04 -21.39
C ASP A 479 -8.06 22.64 -22.23
N GLU A 480 -7.73 23.92 -22.02
CA GLU A 480 -6.61 24.62 -22.66
C GLU A 480 -5.23 24.20 -22.12
N GLU A 481 -5.13 23.59 -20.93
CA GLU A 481 -3.84 23.21 -20.33
C GLU A 481 -3.29 21.92 -20.95
N ILE A 482 -2.07 22.02 -21.48
CA ILE A 482 -1.34 20.99 -22.23
C ILE A 482 -0.22 20.30 -21.43
N GLU A 483 0.02 20.71 -20.18
CA GLU A 483 1.01 20.10 -19.27
C GLU A 483 0.41 19.81 -17.89
N ALA A 484 0.49 18.56 -17.44
CA ALA A 484 0.13 18.15 -16.07
C ALA A 484 1.38 17.71 -15.30
N ALA A 485 1.44 17.90 -13.98
CA ALA A 485 2.54 17.45 -13.14
C ALA A 485 2.04 16.53 -12.02
N LEU A 486 2.64 15.35 -11.91
CA LEU A 486 2.41 14.37 -10.84
C LEU A 486 3.70 14.16 -10.05
N ARG A 487 3.57 13.68 -8.82
CA ARG A 487 4.70 13.27 -7.98
C ARG A 487 4.48 11.89 -7.38
N VAL A 488 5.56 11.14 -7.23
CA VAL A 488 5.59 9.78 -6.67
C VAL A 488 6.70 9.73 -5.63
N TYR A 489 6.34 9.41 -4.39
CA TYR A 489 7.28 9.22 -3.29
C TYR A 489 7.56 7.74 -3.10
N VAL A 490 8.84 7.37 -3.05
CA VAL A 490 9.33 6.02 -2.81
C VAL A 490 10.11 6.01 -1.50
N GLU A 491 9.61 5.23 -0.55
CA GLU A 491 10.13 5.13 0.82
C GLU A 491 11.62 4.74 0.88
N GLY A 492 12.29 5.14 1.96
CA GLY A 492 13.68 4.81 2.21
C GLY A 492 13.98 3.32 2.27
N ILE A 493 15.19 2.95 1.87
CA ILE A 493 15.69 1.58 1.90
C ILE A 493 15.64 1.04 3.34
N GLY A 494 15.05 -0.14 3.50
CA GLY A 494 14.89 -0.81 4.79
C GLY A 494 13.88 -0.18 5.75
N THR A 495 12.93 0.63 5.27
CA THR A 495 11.83 1.17 6.09
C THR A 495 10.46 0.66 5.67
N SER A 496 9.41 0.87 6.48
CA SER A 496 8.03 0.90 5.95
C SER A 496 7.06 1.71 6.81
N SER A 497 6.05 2.29 6.14
CA SER A 497 4.86 2.90 6.73
C SER A 497 3.80 1.88 7.18
N THR A 498 3.83 0.65 6.65
CA THR A 498 2.81 -0.41 6.89
C THR A 498 3.34 -1.67 7.58
N LYS A 499 4.66 -1.79 7.71
CA LYS A 499 5.38 -2.94 8.31
C LYS A 499 6.51 -2.42 9.19
N GLY A 500 7.13 -3.29 9.98
CA GLY A 500 8.37 -2.94 10.68
C GLY A 500 9.54 -2.72 9.72
N ASP A 501 10.52 -1.93 10.17
CA ASP A 501 11.76 -1.65 9.44
C ASP A 501 12.65 -2.90 9.33
N SER A 502 13.29 -3.11 8.17
CA SER A 502 14.15 -4.25 7.91
C SER A 502 15.61 -3.91 8.19
N LEU A 503 16.08 -4.19 9.41
CA LEU A 503 17.51 -4.13 9.79
C LEU A 503 18.43 -4.84 8.77
N TYR A 504 17.97 -5.96 8.18
CA TYR A 504 18.71 -6.67 7.13
C TYR A 504 18.86 -5.82 5.86
N SER A 505 17.79 -5.15 5.41
CA SER A 505 17.82 -4.31 4.21
C SER A 505 18.52 -2.97 4.46
N GLN A 506 18.40 -2.41 5.67
CA GLN A 506 19.17 -1.24 6.11
C GLN A 506 20.68 -1.54 6.16
N ALA A 507 21.07 -2.75 6.60
CA ALA A 507 22.47 -3.17 6.56
C ALA A 507 22.97 -3.42 5.13
N THR A 508 22.30 -4.30 4.38
CA THR A 508 22.82 -4.90 3.13
C THR A 508 22.48 -4.16 1.84
N GLY A 509 21.46 -3.30 1.84
CA GLY A 509 20.86 -2.75 0.62
C GLY A 509 20.02 -3.77 -0.19
N LEU A 510 19.87 -5.00 0.30
CA LEU A 510 19.20 -6.13 -0.37
C LEU A 510 17.89 -6.54 0.32
N GLY A 511 17.16 -7.48 -0.29
CA GLY A 511 15.90 -8.03 0.23
C GLY A 511 14.68 -7.17 -0.10
N ALA A 512 13.56 -7.45 0.56
CA ALA A 512 12.24 -6.91 0.21
C ALA A 512 12.05 -5.38 0.42
N GLN A 513 13.02 -4.69 1.02
CA GLN A 513 13.08 -3.22 1.13
C GLN A 513 14.44 -2.69 0.62
N GLY A 514 15.17 -3.47 -0.20
CA GLY A 514 16.46 -3.11 -0.78
C GLY A 514 16.35 -2.12 -1.95
N VAL A 515 17.50 -1.66 -2.46
CA VAL A 515 17.58 -0.65 -3.54
C VAL A 515 16.76 -1.08 -4.76
N ARG A 516 16.99 -2.31 -5.24
CA ARG A 516 16.30 -2.84 -6.41
C ARG A 516 14.79 -3.00 -6.21
N ALA A 517 14.38 -3.45 -5.01
CA ALA A 517 12.97 -3.61 -4.67
C ALA A 517 12.20 -2.29 -4.71
N ARG A 518 12.83 -1.17 -4.30
CA ARG A 518 12.22 0.18 -4.40
C ARG A 518 12.08 0.67 -5.85
N VAL A 519 12.98 0.26 -6.74
CA VAL A 519 12.85 0.53 -8.19
C VAL A 519 11.69 -0.28 -8.77
N GLU A 520 11.58 -1.56 -8.42
CA GLU A 520 10.51 -2.48 -8.86
C GLU A 520 9.13 -2.17 -8.25
N GLU A 521 9.07 -1.51 -7.09
CA GLU A 521 7.85 -0.98 -6.45
C GLU A 521 7.32 0.29 -7.16
N SER A 522 8.22 1.10 -7.71
CA SER A 522 7.91 2.43 -8.26
C SER A 522 6.82 2.49 -9.35
N PRO A 523 6.62 1.48 -10.25
CA PRO A 523 5.53 1.49 -11.22
C PRO A 523 4.14 1.40 -10.56
N GLY A 524 4.01 0.68 -9.44
CA GLY A 524 2.74 0.56 -8.72
C GLY A 524 2.29 1.89 -8.12
N LEU A 525 3.23 2.59 -7.47
CA LEU A 525 3.03 3.91 -6.88
C LEU A 525 2.72 4.97 -7.96
N PHE A 526 3.42 4.91 -9.10
CA PHE A 526 3.11 5.76 -10.25
C PHE A 526 1.69 5.52 -10.80
N LEU A 527 1.29 4.26 -10.99
CA LEU A 527 -0.04 3.93 -11.49
C LEU A 527 -1.16 4.35 -10.52
N GLU A 528 -0.93 4.38 -9.21
CA GLU A 528 -1.90 4.93 -8.25
C GLU A 528 -2.14 6.44 -8.49
N THR A 529 -1.07 7.23 -8.54
CA THR A 529 -1.16 8.69 -8.80
C THR A 529 -1.72 8.98 -10.20
N LEU A 530 -1.37 8.17 -11.21
CA LEU A 530 -1.88 8.28 -12.57
C LEU A 530 -3.39 8.01 -12.64
N ARG A 531 -3.90 7.00 -11.93
CA ARG A 531 -5.34 6.71 -11.88
C ARG A 531 -6.15 7.81 -11.21
N LYS A 532 -5.58 8.52 -10.22
CA LYS A 532 -6.22 9.71 -9.62
C LYS A 532 -6.34 10.83 -10.66
N PHE A 533 -5.25 11.09 -11.39
CA PHE A 533 -5.26 12.05 -12.49
C PHE A 533 -6.27 11.70 -13.59
N GLU A 534 -6.29 10.44 -14.05
CA GLU A 534 -7.22 9.93 -15.08
C GLU A 534 -8.69 10.09 -14.67
N GLN A 535 -9.02 9.81 -13.39
CA GLN A 535 -10.38 9.97 -12.87
C GLN A 535 -10.85 11.43 -12.81
N ASN A 536 -9.94 12.36 -12.54
CA ASN A 536 -10.24 13.80 -12.52
C ASN A 536 -10.16 14.46 -13.91
N ASN A 537 -9.58 13.77 -14.90
CA ASN A 537 -9.29 14.31 -16.24
C ASN A 537 -9.56 13.28 -17.36
N PRO A 538 -10.76 12.66 -17.44
CA PRO A 538 -11.02 11.52 -18.33
C PRO A 538 -10.82 11.83 -19.82
N ASN A 539 -10.95 13.09 -20.21
CA ASN A 539 -10.81 13.53 -21.60
C ASN A 539 -9.35 13.84 -22.00
N LYS A 540 -8.39 13.77 -21.07
CA LYS A 540 -6.97 14.12 -21.28
C LYS A 540 -6.10 12.87 -21.50
N ARG A 541 -5.55 12.73 -22.71
CA ARG A 541 -4.71 11.60 -23.14
C ARG A 541 -3.24 12.01 -23.26
N ILE A 542 -2.32 11.19 -22.75
CA ILE A 542 -0.90 11.53 -22.61
C ILE A 542 -0.15 11.24 -23.91
N GLN A 543 0.33 12.29 -24.59
CA GLN A 543 1.17 12.18 -25.78
C GLN A 543 2.68 12.15 -25.49
N ARG A 544 3.10 12.54 -24.29
CA ARG A 544 4.52 12.63 -23.89
C ARG A 544 4.69 12.53 -22.38
N ILE A 545 5.77 11.93 -21.90
CA ILE A 545 6.13 11.85 -20.47
C ILE A 545 7.53 12.47 -20.20
N GLU A 546 7.64 13.39 -19.26
CA GLU A 546 8.95 13.94 -18.81
C GLU A 546 9.22 13.62 -17.33
N PHE A 547 10.32 12.92 -17.04
CA PHE A 547 10.70 12.53 -15.68
C PHE A 547 11.68 13.50 -15.05
N ASP A 548 11.40 13.91 -13.81
CA ASP A 548 12.34 14.60 -12.91
C ASP A 548 12.63 13.67 -11.72
N ILE A 549 13.84 13.12 -11.63
CA ILE A 549 14.18 12.06 -10.69
C ILE A 549 15.06 12.62 -9.57
N PHE A 550 14.70 12.34 -8.32
CA PHE A 550 15.40 12.79 -7.13
C PHE A 550 15.72 11.62 -6.20
N GLY A 551 16.83 11.71 -5.49
CA GLY A 551 17.09 10.77 -4.40
C GLY A 551 18.27 11.11 -3.51
N PHE A 552 18.36 10.47 -2.35
CA PHE A 552 19.42 10.66 -1.35
C PHE A 552 20.03 9.31 -0.95
N SER A 553 21.34 9.23 -0.72
CA SER A 553 21.99 8.04 -0.17
C SER A 553 21.76 6.80 -1.07
N ARG A 554 21.24 5.70 -0.53
CA ARG A 554 20.77 4.54 -1.32
C ARG A 554 19.54 4.85 -2.19
N GLY A 555 18.72 5.82 -1.83
CA GLY A 555 17.69 6.37 -2.70
C GLY A 555 18.28 7.09 -3.92
N ALA A 556 19.46 7.70 -3.81
CA ALA A 556 20.18 8.20 -4.99
C ALA A 556 20.72 7.05 -5.87
N ALA A 557 21.06 5.90 -5.30
CA ALA A 557 21.37 4.69 -6.08
C ALA A 557 20.11 4.13 -6.77
N ALA A 558 18.96 4.07 -6.07
CA ALA A 558 17.66 3.69 -6.66
C ALA A 558 17.23 4.64 -7.78
N ALA A 559 17.41 5.96 -7.60
CA ALA A 559 17.14 6.96 -8.63
C ALA A 559 17.99 6.77 -9.91
N ARG A 560 19.22 6.26 -9.76
CA ARG A 560 20.14 5.96 -10.88
C ARG A 560 19.77 4.66 -11.58
N ASP A 561 19.47 3.59 -10.82
CA ASP A 561 18.97 2.32 -11.35
C ASP A 561 17.61 2.50 -12.07
N PHE A 562 16.68 3.25 -11.48
CA PHE A 562 15.41 3.63 -12.12
C PHE A 562 15.60 4.46 -13.39
N ALA A 563 16.57 5.39 -13.42
CA ALA A 563 16.89 6.14 -14.64
C ALA A 563 17.39 5.21 -15.76
N ASN A 564 18.19 4.20 -15.43
CA ASN A 564 18.70 3.22 -16.40
C ASN A 564 17.63 2.16 -16.79
N GLU A 565 16.71 1.78 -15.89
CA GLU A 565 15.52 1.01 -16.24
C GLU A 565 14.64 1.75 -17.25
N LEU A 566 14.37 3.05 -17.04
CA LEU A 566 13.62 3.87 -18.01
C LEU A 566 14.31 3.92 -19.37
N LEU A 567 15.65 3.91 -19.45
CA LEU A 567 16.37 3.94 -20.71
C LEU A 567 16.15 2.70 -21.60
N LYS A 568 15.57 1.61 -21.08
CA LYS A 568 15.16 0.43 -21.85
C LYS A 568 13.91 0.67 -22.73
N GLY A 569 13.20 1.78 -22.54
CA GLY A 569 12.03 2.13 -23.35
C GLY A 569 10.88 1.15 -23.16
N GLU A 570 10.47 0.46 -24.23
CA GLU A 570 9.37 -0.53 -24.20
C GLU A 570 9.69 -1.77 -23.33
N GLU A 571 10.97 -2.10 -23.11
CA GLU A 571 11.41 -3.16 -22.19
C GLU A 571 11.54 -2.68 -20.73
N SER A 572 11.22 -1.43 -20.41
CA SER A 572 11.31 -0.91 -19.04
C SER A 572 10.20 -1.45 -18.13
N ILE A 573 10.49 -1.57 -16.83
CA ILE A 573 9.49 -1.96 -15.82
C ILE A 573 8.24 -1.04 -15.79
N LEU A 574 8.40 0.22 -16.22
CA LEU A 574 7.31 1.20 -16.29
C LEU A 574 6.47 1.04 -17.55
N ALA A 575 7.08 0.68 -18.69
CA ALA A 575 6.37 0.33 -19.92
C ALA A 575 5.61 -1.00 -19.79
N ALA A 576 6.14 -1.97 -19.04
CA ALA A 576 5.43 -3.20 -18.70
C ALA A 576 4.18 -2.95 -17.82
N ALA A 577 4.24 -1.92 -16.96
CA ALA A 577 3.13 -1.53 -16.08
C ALA A 577 2.09 -0.62 -16.77
N LEU A 578 2.54 0.27 -17.67
CA LEU A 578 1.70 1.13 -18.50
C LEU A 578 1.98 0.85 -20.00
N PRO A 579 1.45 -0.27 -20.54
CA PRO A 579 1.74 -0.71 -21.91
C PRO A 579 1.19 0.25 -22.97
N THR A 580 1.73 0.13 -24.18
CA THR A 580 1.25 0.87 -25.35
C THR A 580 -0.22 0.55 -25.63
N GLY A 581 -1.01 1.58 -25.99
CA GLY A 581 -2.47 1.46 -26.10
C GLY A 581 -3.24 1.46 -24.78
N SER A 582 -2.60 1.73 -23.64
CA SER A 582 -3.33 2.02 -22.38
C SER A 582 -4.27 3.22 -22.56
N PRO A 583 -5.51 3.23 -22.02
CA PRO A 583 -6.50 4.28 -22.27
C PRO A 583 -5.99 5.71 -22.00
N VAL A 584 -5.26 5.93 -20.91
CA VAL A 584 -4.69 7.24 -20.54
C VAL A 584 -3.55 7.72 -21.45
N LEU A 585 -2.99 6.87 -22.33
CA LEU A 585 -1.98 7.25 -23.32
C LEU A 585 -2.65 7.61 -24.66
N ALA A 586 -2.02 8.49 -25.44
CA ALA A 586 -2.41 8.76 -26.82
C ALA A 586 -2.01 7.59 -27.75
N ASP A 587 -2.83 7.27 -28.76
CA ASP A 587 -2.66 6.09 -29.64
C ASP A 587 -1.29 5.95 -30.32
N ARG A 588 -0.54 7.06 -30.47
CA ARG A 588 0.80 7.11 -31.07
C ARG A 588 1.97 6.90 -30.10
N PHE A 589 1.68 6.69 -28.82
CA PHE A 589 2.68 6.57 -27.76
C PHE A 589 3.28 5.16 -27.74
N ALA A 590 4.59 5.07 -27.95
CA ALA A 590 5.31 3.81 -28.13
C ALA A 590 6.58 3.70 -27.26
N TRP A 591 6.62 4.41 -26.11
CA TRP A 591 7.79 4.46 -25.21
C TRP A 591 9.12 4.78 -25.93
N GLN A 592 9.09 5.59 -26.99
CA GLN A 592 10.28 5.97 -27.76
C GLN A 592 11.02 7.12 -27.07
N ARG A 593 12.28 6.89 -26.69
CA ARG A 593 13.13 7.88 -26.00
C ARG A 593 13.26 9.19 -26.78
N GLN A 594 13.25 10.31 -26.07
CA GLN A 594 13.18 11.71 -26.53
C GLN A 594 11.90 12.10 -27.29
N LYS A 595 11.15 11.17 -27.90
CA LYS A 595 9.88 11.42 -28.60
C LYS A 595 8.68 11.32 -27.65
N ASP A 596 8.44 10.13 -27.13
CA ASP A 596 7.32 9.80 -26.25
C ASP A 596 7.69 9.98 -24.78
N PHE A 597 8.93 9.70 -24.39
CA PHE A 597 9.40 10.00 -23.03
C PHE A 597 10.83 10.54 -22.98
N CYS A 598 11.16 11.31 -21.95
CA CYS A 598 12.55 11.66 -21.63
C CYS A 598 12.78 11.91 -20.13
N ILE A 599 14.01 11.72 -19.66
CA ILE A 599 14.43 12.21 -18.34
C ILE A 599 14.91 13.65 -18.51
N ASN A 600 14.22 14.59 -17.85
CA ASN A 600 14.55 16.01 -17.87
C ASN A 600 15.66 16.32 -16.86
N TYR A 601 15.43 16.04 -15.59
CA TYR A 601 16.38 16.33 -14.51
C TYR A 601 16.67 15.10 -13.64
N ILE A 602 17.91 14.95 -13.19
CA ILE A 602 18.30 14.03 -12.10
C ILE A 602 18.98 14.86 -11.02
N GLY A 603 18.37 14.93 -9.83
CA GLY A 603 18.83 15.69 -8.67
C GLY A 603 19.12 14.80 -7.47
N ILE A 604 20.39 14.44 -7.27
CA ILE A 604 20.79 13.46 -6.26
C ILE A 604 21.67 14.06 -5.15
N PHE A 605 21.43 13.60 -3.94
CA PHE A 605 22.19 13.94 -2.74
C PHE A 605 23.09 12.76 -2.37
N ASP A 606 24.40 12.97 -2.41
CA ASP A 606 25.44 12.17 -1.78
C ASP A 606 25.29 10.64 -1.94
N THR A 607 25.28 10.15 -3.19
CA THR A 607 25.07 8.74 -3.53
C THR A 607 25.99 7.79 -2.76
N VAL A 608 25.38 6.88 -1.99
CA VAL A 608 26.03 5.75 -1.32
C VAL A 608 25.20 4.52 -1.67
N ALA A 609 25.76 3.62 -2.48
CA ALA A 609 25.05 2.40 -2.87
C ALA A 609 25.21 1.29 -1.81
N ALA A 610 26.46 0.97 -1.44
CA ALA A 610 26.81 0.10 -0.31
C ALA A 610 26.01 -1.23 -0.29
N ILE A 611 26.05 -1.98 -1.39
CA ILE A 611 25.37 -3.27 -1.55
C ILE A 611 26.29 -4.39 -1.04
N ALA A 612 25.76 -5.34 -0.28
CA ALA A 612 26.54 -6.49 0.19
C ALA A 612 26.76 -7.53 -0.93
N ASP A 613 28.00 -7.96 -1.16
CA ASP A 613 28.34 -8.99 -2.15
C ASP A 613 28.57 -10.36 -1.48
N TRP A 614 27.54 -11.20 -1.55
CA TRP A 614 27.56 -12.56 -0.99
C TRP A 614 28.39 -13.56 -1.82
N MET A 615 28.70 -13.25 -3.08
CA MET A 615 29.42 -14.16 -4.00
C MET A 615 30.93 -14.01 -3.86
N HIS A 616 31.42 -12.79 -3.61
CA HIS A 616 32.83 -12.52 -3.34
C HIS A 616 33.16 -12.43 -1.85
N GLY A 617 32.14 -12.48 -0.97
CA GLY A 617 32.30 -12.49 0.48
C GLY A 617 32.58 -11.11 1.09
N ASP A 618 32.24 -10.03 0.38
CA ASP A 618 32.41 -8.66 0.87
C ASP A 618 31.10 -8.10 1.43
N PHE A 619 31.01 -8.13 2.75
CA PHE A 619 29.88 -7.63 3.52
C PHE A 619 30.03 -6.16 3.93
N ASN A 620 31.04 -5.44 3.42
CA ASN A 620 31.33 -4.05 3.79
C ASN A 620 30.67 -3.04 2.83
N GLY A 621 30.09 -1.96 3.37
CA GLY A 621 29.52 -0.86 2.58
C GLY A 621 30.54 0.07 1.90
N ASN A 622 31.75 -0.43 1.62
CA ASN A 622 32.89 0.30 1.06
C ASN A 622 33.37 -0.27 -0.29
N ASN A 623 32.59 -1.19 -0.87
CA ASN A 623 32.90 -1.76 -2.17
C ASN A 623 32.40 -0.85 -3.31
N ALA A 624 32.96 -1.05 -4.51
CA ALA A 624 32.45 -0.47 -5.75
C ALA A 624 31.47 -1.41 -6.49
N ILE A 625 31.17 -2.58 -5.91
CA ILE A 625 30.49 -3.68 -6.60
C ILE A 625 29.03 -3.65 -6.19
N ASN A 626 28.16 -3.32 -7.14
CA ASN A 626 26.73 -3.09 -6.91
C ASN A 626 25.88 -4.20 -7.57
N PRO A 627 25.88 -5.44 -7.05
CA PRO A 627 25.22 -6.56 -7.72
C PRO A 627 23.70 -6.36 -7.80
N GLY A 628 23.17 -6.43 -9.03
CA GLY A 628 21.73 -6.35 -9.30
C GLY A 628 21.15 -4.94 -9.46
N ILE A 629 21.98 -3.89 -9.51
CA ILE A 629 21.56 -2.52 -9.86
C ILE A 629 22.56 -1.87 -10.83
N ASP A 630 22.08 -1.08 -11.78
CA ASP A 630 22.91 -0.25 -12.67
C ASP A 630 22.86 1.22 -12.25
N ILE A 631 23.82 1.66 -11.45
CA ILE A 631 23.91 3.06 -11.02
C ILE A 631 24.63 3.96 -12.04
N ARG A 632 25.12 3.46 -13.17
CA ARG A 632 26.01 4.22 -14.06
C ARG A 632 25.25 5.23 -14.91
N LEU A 633 25.43 6.53 -14.67
CA LEU A 633 24.78 7.55 -15.51
C LEU A 633 25.63 7.89 -16.74
N ALA A 634 25.20 7.45 -17.92
CA ALA A 634 25.86 7.76 -19.18
C ALA A 634 25.63 9.22 -19.63
N PRO A 635 26.54 9.81 -20.43
CA PRO A 635 26.32 11.12 -21.04
C PRO A 635 25.00 11.18 -21.82
N GLY A 636 24.11 12.10 -21.43
CA GLY A 636 22.79 12.26 -22.05
C GLY A 636 21.69 11.33 -21.54
N THR A 637 21.88 10.59 -20.44
CA THR A 637 20.78 9.86 -19.75
C THR A 637 19.61 10.81 -19.43
N ALA A 638 19.90 12.00 -18.91
CA ALA A 638 18.95 13.09 -18.70
C ALA A 638 19.43 14.39 -19.38
N ARG A 639 18.53 15.39 -19.55
CA ARG A 639 18.94 16.73 -20.02
C ARG A 639 19.90 17.42 -19.04
N LYS A 640 19.73 17.17 -17.73
CA LYS A 640 20.64 17.61 -16.67
C LYS A 640 20.78 16.55 -15.59
N VAL A 641 22.01 16.39 -15.08
CA VAL A 641 22.33 15.65 -13.86
C VAL A 641 23.05 16.60 -12.89
N VAL A 642 22.59 16.62 -11.64
CA VAL A 642 23.18 17.38 -10.52
C VAL A 642 23.37 16.44 -9.34
N HIS A 643 24.58 16.40 -8.80
CA HIS A 643 24.92 15.60 -7.61
C HIS A 643 25.55 16.51 -6.55
N LEU A 644 24.84 16.72 -5.44
CA LEU A 644 25.39 17.44 -4.29
C LEU A 644 26.16 16.45 -3.41
N VAL A 645 27.43 16.77 -3.10
CA VAL A 645 28.40 15.84 -2.49
C VAL A 645 28.89 16.38 -1.14
N ALA A 646 28.83 15.54 -0.11
CA ALA A 646 29.23 15.91 1.25
C ALA A 646 30.76 15.98 1.37
N LYS A 647 31.29 17.21 1.56
CA LYS A 647 32.72 17.51 1.70
C LYS A 647 33.34 16.90 2.96
N ASP A 648 32.57 16.84 4.05
CA ASP A 648 33.04 16.51 5.39
C ASP A 648 32.61 15.12 5.88
N GLU A 649 31.91 14.34 5.05
CA GLU A 649 31.63 12.93 5.31
C GLU A 649 32.94 12.12 5.29
N ARG A 650 33.15 11.28 6.32
CA ARG A 650 34.43 10.59 6.57
C ARG A 650 34.26 9.12 7.00
N ARG A 651 33.03 8.57 7.05
CA ARG A 651 32.76 7.18 7.45
C ARG A 651 33.20 6.17 6.39
N PHE A 652 33.70 5.03 6.86
CA PHE A 652 34.15 3.91 6.01
C PHE A 652 33.01 3.27 5.20
N ASN A 653 31.78 3.23 5.74
CA ASN A 653 30.62 2.57 5.09
C ASN A 653 29.73 3.53 4.28
N PHE A 654 30.15 4.78 4.07
CA PHE A 654 29.38 5.80 3.35
C PHE A 654 30.13 6.27 2.10
N SER A 655 30.67 5.31 1.34
CA SER A 655 31.55 5.57 0.21
C SER A 655 30.81 6.22 -0.96
N LEU A 656 31.36 7.33 -1.45
CA LEU A 656 30.73 8.13 -2.48
C LEU A 656 30.78 7.37 -3.81
N ASN A 657 29.65 7.22 -4.46
CA ASN A 657 29.59 6.75 -5.84
C ASN A 657 29.38 7.97 -6.74
N GLN A 658 30.40 8.39 -7.49
CA GLN A 658 30.30 9.50 -8.44
C GLN A 658 29.20 9.21 -9.47
N ALA A 659 28.55 10.26 -9.99
CA ALA A 659 27.45 10.21 -10.93
C ALA A 659 27.78 10.88 -12.27
N GLY A 660 28.86 11.65 -12.33
CA GLY A 660 29.16 12.50 -13.47
C GLY A 660 28.16 13.65 -13.64
N GLY A 661 28.22 14.32 -14.79
CA GLY A 661 27.43 15.53 -15.02
C GLY A 661 27.95 16.71 -14.19
N THR A 662 27.12 17.31 -13.33
CA THR A 662 27.50 18.43 -12.46
C THR A 662 27.54 18.00 -11.01
N GLU A 663 28.74 17.61 -10.55
CA GLU A 663 29.00 17.30 -9.14
C GLU A 663 29.41 18.57 -8.38
N ILE A 664 28.79 18.84 -7.24
CA ILE A 664 28.97 20.06 -6.44
C ILE A 664 29.28 19.65 -5.00
N SER A 665 30.55 19.76 -4.61
CA SER A 665 30.98 19.48 -3.23
C SER A 665 30.63 20.64 -2.30
N LEU A 666 29.92 20.38 -1.21
CA LEU A 666 29.40 21.38 -0.28
C LEU A 666 29.75 21.01 1.18
N PRO A 667 29.97 21.99 2.08
CA PRO A 667 30.33 21.73 3.48
C PRO A 667 29.31 20.86 4.22
N GLY A 668 29.79 19.92 5.04
CA GLY A 668 28.92 19.03 5.82
C GLY A 668 29.03 17.56 5.44
N VAL A 669 28.38 16.73 6.27
CA VAL A 669 28.34 15.27 6.16
C VAL A 669 27.08 14.78 5.40
N HIS A 670 26.96 13.48 5.20
CA HIS A 670 25.90 12.84 4.39
C HIS A 670 24.49 13.41 4.61
N SER A 671 24.03 13.43 5.86
CA SER A 671 22.69 13.88 6.26
C SER A 671 22.60 15.39 6.53
N ASP A 672 23.72 16.12 6.53
CA ASP A 672 23.67 17.60 6.42
C ASP A 672 23.16 18.00 5.03
N LEU A 673 23.54 17.25 3.99
CA LEU A 673 23.09 17.48 2.61
C LEU A 673 21.73 16.84 2.31
N GLY A 674 21.52 15.60 2.76
CA GLY A 674 20.29 14.84 2.50
C GLY A 674 19.13 15.10 3.45
N GLY A 675 19.34 15.76 4.59
CA GLY A 675 18.41 15.76 5.71
C GLY A 675 18.42 14.43 6.49
N GLY A 676 17.54 14.31 7.49
CA GLY A 676 17.46 13.16 8.41
C GLY A 676 17.83 13.52 9.86
N TYR A 677 18.77 14.44 10.08
CA TYR A 677 19.12 14.88 11.44
C TYR A 677 17.97 15.65 12.11
N LEU A 678 17.81 15.44 13.43
CA LEU A 678 16.82 16.13 14.25
C LEU A 678 17.15 17.64 14.44
N PRO A 679 16.16 18.51 14.70
CA PRO A 679 16.34 19.97 14.72
C PRO A 679 17.43 20.49 15.67
N ASP A 680 17.51 19.95 16.88
CA ASP A 680 18.61 20.18 17.82
C ASP A 680 18.99 18.83 18.43
N MET A 681 20.24 18.40 18.25
CA MET A 681 20.73 17.08 18.65
C MET A 681 21.97 17.19 19.55
N VAL A 682 22.05 16.36 20.58
CA VAL A 682 23.23 16.27 21.46
C VAL A 682 24.13 15.14 20.97
N GLU A 683 25.17 15.49 20.19
CA GLU A 683 26.19 14.54 19.78
C GLU A 683 26.94 14.02 21.01
N ARG A 684 27.05 12.70 21.15
CA ARG A 684 27.78 12.00 22.23
C ARG A 684 28.69 10.96 21.58
N VAL A 685 29.84 11.38 21.09
CA VAL A 685 30.66 10.60 20.14
C VAL A 685 32.07 10.33 20.65
N MET A 686 32.53 9.08 20.52
CA MET A 686 33.95 8.72 20.67
C MET A 686 34.67 8.95 19.34
N LEU A 687 35.62 9.87 19.31
CA LEU A 687 36.36 10.26 18.11
C LEU A 687 37.66 9.46 17.92
N SER A 688 38.17 8.78 18.95
CA SER A 688 39.22 7.76 18.80
C SER A 688 38.71 6.36 19.14
N LYS A 689 39.34 5.34 18.54
CA LYS A 689 39.01 3.93 18.79
C LYS A 689 39.33 3.58 20.24
N PRO A 690 38.40 3.01 21.03
CA PRO A 690 38.66 2.60 22.41
C PRO A 690 39.89 1.70 22.55
N ARG A 691 40.95 2.23 23.17
CA ARG A 691 42.18 1.48 23.53
C ARG A 691 41.98 0.87 24.91
N ASN A 692 42.57 -0.29 25.17
CA ASN A 692 42.52 -0.91 26.50
C ASN A 692 43.82 -1.64 26.87
N ASN A 693 44.09 -1.76 28.16
CA ASN A 693 45.07 -2.68 28.73
C ASN A 693 44.68 -3.05 30.17
N GLU A 694 45.26 -4.13 30.71
CA GLU A 694 45.10 -4.49 32.12
C GLU A 694 46.13 -3.78 33.01
N ILE A 695 45.69 -3.36 34.20
CA ILE A 695 46.50 -2.81 35.30
C ILE A 695 46.06 -3.43 36.62
N ALA A 696 46.84 -3.26 37.70
CA ALA A 696 46.42 -3.67 39.04
C ALA A 696 45.12 -2.96 39.46
N LYS A 697 44.18 -3.67 40.10
CA LYS A 697 42.84 -3.15 40.44
C LYS A 697 42.84 -1.79 41.16
N ASN A 698 43.79 -1.60 42.08
CA ASN A 698 43.92 -0.39 42.89
C ASN A 698 44.60 0.79 42.18
N ALA A 699 45.14 0.62 40.97
CA ALA A 699 45.80 1.70 40.23
C ALA A 699 44.77 2.67 39.60
N PRO A 700 45.05 3.99 39.53
CA PRO A 700 44.16 4.94 38.85
C PRO A 700 44.02 4.63 37.35
N ASN A 701 42.85 4.91 36.76
CA ASN A 701 42.64 4.67 35.32
C ASN A 701 43.63 5.47 34.45
N HIS A 702 44.02 6.67 34.88
CA HIS A 702 44.95 7.53 34.15
C HIS A 702 46.42 7.05 34.19
N SER A 703 46.74 6.01 34.97
CA SER A 703 48.04 5.32 34.91
C SER A 703 48.04 4.10 33.97
N ALA A 704 46.99 3.93 33.15
CA ALA A 704 46.93 2.91 32.11
C ALA A 704 47.72 3.34 30.85
N VAL A 705 48.32 2.38 30.17
CA VAL A 705 48.99 2.61 28.87
C VAL A 705 47.97 3.00 27.81
N SER A 706 46.73 2.49 27.90
CA SER A 706 45.60 2.92 27.07
C SER A 706 45.38 4.42 27.15
N TYR A 707 45.33 4.99 28.36
CA TYR A 707 45.20 6.44 28.57
C TYR A 707 46.34 7.24 27.93
N GLN A 708 47.59 6.80 28.12
CA GLN A 708 48.78 7.45 27.54
C GLN A 708 48.77 7.43 26.00
N LEU A 709 48.30 6.33 25.39
CA LEU A 709 48.13 6.24 23.94
C LEU A 709 46.95 7.09 23.45
N THR A 710 45.87 7.19 24.23
CA THR A 710 44.74 8.08 23.91
C THR A 710 45.09 9.56 24.04
N GLN A 711 46.12 9.95 24.79
CA GLN A 711 46.67 11.31 24.73
C GLN A 711 47.34 11.63 23.38
N GLN A 712 47.84 10.62 22.65
CA GLN A 712 48.34 10.78 21.27
C GLN A 712 47.17 10.83 20.28
N ASP A 713 46.12 10.02 20.50
CA ASP A 713 44.89 10.12 19.73
C ASP A 713 44.22 11.49 19.87
N LEU A 714 44.27 12.10 21.05
CA LEU A 714 43.72 13.44 21.31
C LEU A 714 44.34 14.49 20.39
N GLN A 715 45.68 14.54 20.33
CA GLN A 715 46.42 15.47 19.45
C GLN A 715 46.10 15.27 17.96
N LEU A 716 45.84 14.01 17.55
CA LEU A 716 45.41 13.70 16.19
C LEU A 716 43.97 14.16 15.92
N VAL A 717 43.04 13.95 16.86
CA VAL A 717 41.64 14.40 16.75
C VAL A 717 41.56 15.94 16.77
N GLU A 718 42.34 16.61 17.62
CA GLU A 718 42.49 18.07 17.66
C GLU A 718 42.97 18.62 16.30
N ALA A 719 43.94 17.97 15.67
CA ALA A 719 44.44 18.39 14.35
C ALA A 719 43.43 18.16 13.21
N ILE A 720 42.69 17.03 13.23
CA ILE A 720 41.70 16.70 12.19
C ILE A 720 40.46 17.60 12.29
N TYR A 721 39.98 17.87 13.50
CA TYR A 721 38.75 18.63 13.75
C TYR A 721 39.02 20.07 14.22
N ALA A 722 40.18 20.64 13.92
CA ALA A 722 40.61 21.97 14.38
C ALA A 722 39.57 23.08 14.12
N ASN A 723 38.89 23.05 12.96
CA ASN A 723 37.87 24.03 12.58
C ASN A 723 36.59 23.97 13.45
N TYR A 724 36.32 22.83 14.10
CA TYR A 724 35.10 22.57 14.86
C TYR A 724 35.16 23.07 16.32
N ALA A 725 36.34 23.46 16.83
CA ALA A 725 36.56 23.93 18.21
C ALA A 725 35.91 23.03 19.30
N LEU A 726 36.06 21.71 19.15
CA LEU A 726 35.32 20.72 19.93
C LEU A 726 35.69 20.69 21.44
N PRO A 727 34.71 20.48 22.34
CA PRO A 727 34.96 20.15 23.74
C PRO A 727 35.42 18.68 23.87
N LEU A 728 36.71 18.45 23.60
CA LEU A 728 37.33 17.12 23.66
C LEU A 728 37.75 16.76 25.09
N GLU A 729 37.44 15.52 25.49
CA GLU A 729 37.90 14.94 26.76
C GLU A 729 38.34 13.48 26.56
N ILE A 730 39.20 12.96 27.44
CA ILE A 730 39.57 11.54 27.47
C ILE A 730 38.70 10.84 28.52
N ARG A 731 37.65 10.12 28.07
CA ARG A 731 36.85 9.28 28.97
C ARG A 731 37.57 7.96 29.23
N THR A 732 37.54 7.51 30.49
CA THR A 732 38.02 6.17 30.88
C THR A 732 36.95 5.39 31.63
N TRP A 733 36.89 4.09 31.37
CA TRP A 733 36.04 3.14 32.10
C TRP A 733 36.83 1.85 32.34
N HIS A 734 36.32 0.95 33.17
CA HIS A 734 37.02 -0.29 33.47
C HIS A 734 36.07 -1.47 33.71
N VAL A 735 36.61 -2.67 33.50
CA VAL A 735 36.00 -3.95 33.84
C VAL A 735 36.99 -4.73 34.70
N ASP A 736 36.54 -5.30 35.81
CA ASP A 736 37.38 -6.19 36.63
C ASP A 736 37.68 -7.49 35.87
N VAL A 737 38.91 -7.98 35.94
CA VAL A 737 39.35 -9.23 35.29
C VAL A 737 39.80 -10.21 36.37
N THR A 738 39.42 -11.48 36.22
CA THR A 738 39.78 -12.57 37.15
C THR A 738 40.39 -13.72 36.36
N HIS A 739 41.71 -13.89 36.45
CA HIS A 739 42.43 -14.97 35.76
C HIS A 739 42.43 -16.24 36.62
N ASN A 740 41.71 -17.27 36.19
CA ASN A 740 41.62 -18.56 36.91
C ASN A 740 42.49 -19.65 36.27
N ALA A 741 43.77 -19.70 36.65
CA ALA A 741 44.64 -20.84 36.39
C ALA A 741 45.56 -21.12 37.59
N LYS A 742 45.24 -22.17 38.37
CA LYS A 742 45.99 -22.66 39.55
C LYS A 742 45.94 -21.83 40.85
N GLY A 743 45.07 -20.81 40.95
CA GLY A 743 44.62 -20.29 42.25
C GLY A 743 45.35 -19.06 42.81
N ASP A 744 46.39 -18.56 42.14
CA ASP A 744 46.86 -17.19 42.39
C ASP A 744 45.88 -16.19 41.77
N VAL A 745 45.10 -15.50 42.61
CA VAL A 745 44.09 -14.55 42.14
C VAL A 745 44.74 -13.19 41.85
N SER A 746 45.16 -13.00 40.59
CA SER A 746 45.58 -11.67 40.13
C SER A 746 44.36 -10.76 39.97
N HIS A 747 44.17 -9.86 40.95
CA HIS A 747 43.17 -8.80 40.86
C HIS A 747 43.63 -7.69 39.90
N THR A 748 43.51 -7.94 38.60
CA THR A 748 43.64 -6.92 37.56
C THR A 748 42.29 -6.28 37.24
N LYS A 749 42.33 -5.07 36.67
CA LYS A 749 41.21 -4.47 35.95
C LYS A 749 41.68 -4.05 34.57
N ARG A 750 40.81 -4.15 33.58
CA ARG A 750 41.05 -3.67 32.23
C ARG A 750 40.53 -2.26 32.10
N VAL A 751 41.42 -1.30 31.85
CA VAL A 751 41.07 0.12 31.70
C VAL A 751 41.01 0.46 30.22
N TYR A 752 39.84 0.94 29.81
CA TYR A 752 39.56 1.45 28.49
C TYR A 752 39.72 2.98 28.49
N ALA A 753 40.20 3.53 27.38
CA ALA A 753 40.31 4.96 27.14
C ALA A 753 39.94 5.31 25.70
N ALA A 754 39.21 6.41 25.50
CA ALA A 754 38.87 6.96 24.20
C ALA A 754 38.78 8.50 24.28
N VAL A 755 39.10 9.18 23.17
CA VAL A 755 38.76 10.60 23.00
C VAL A 755 37.26 10.68 22.74
N SER A 756 36.54 11.53 23.48
CA SER A 756 35.12 11.78 23.28
C SER A 756 34.80 13.27 23.19
N CYS A 757 33.75 13.59 22.44
CA CYS A 757 33.15 14.90 22.33
C CYS A 757 31.68 14.82 22.76
N GLN A 758 31.20 15.87 23.47
CA GLN A 758 29.78 16.08 23.69
C GLN A 758 29.41 17.54 23.37
N ARG A 759 28.49 17.76 22.41
CA ARG A 759 28.05 19.10 21.98
C ARG A 759 26.62 19.09 21.42
N GLU A 760 26.04 20.27 21.30
CA GLU A 760 24.77 20.51 20.59
C GLU A 760 25.03 20.90 19.13
N VAL A 761 24.25 20.35 18.20
CA VAL A 761 24.32 20.61 16.74
C VAL A 761 22.91 20.71 16.16
N ARG A 762 22.75 21.43 15.05
CA ARG A 762 21.46 21.73 14.41
C ARG A 762 21.38 21.25 12.96
N ASN A 763 20.20 20.82 12.53
CA ASN A 763 19.95 20.34 11.17
C ASN A 763 19.73 21.43 10.10
N ASP A 764 19.62 22.72 10.45
CA ASP A 764 19.12 23.77 9.54
C ASP A 764 19.96 23.94 8.25
N LEU A 765 21.21 23.46 8.24
CA LEU A 765 22.07 23.43 7.06
C LEU A 765 21.45 22.60 5.91
N ALA A 766 20.66 21.56 6.21
CA ALA A 766 19.92 20.83 5.19
C ALA A 766 18.93 21.72 4.43
N LEU A 767 18.34 22.74 5.09
CA LEU A 767 17.41 23.69 4.47
C LEU A 767 18.10 24.69 3.52
N VAL A 768 19.44 24.81 3.59
CA VAL A 768 20.27 25.51 2.61
C VAL A 768 20.37 24.67 1.33
N TYR A 769 20.63 23.37 1.48
CA TYR A 769 20.83 22.45 0.36
C TYR A 769 19.54 22.03 -0.34
N LEU A 770 18.42 21.98 0.40
CA LEU A 770 17.06 21.94 -0.15
C LEU A 770 16.83 23.07 -1.17
N ARG A 771 17.10 24.32 -0.77
CA ARG A 771 16.94 25.50 -1.62
C ARG A 771 17.89 25.48 -2.82
N ILE A 772 19.12 25.02 -2.64
CA ILE A 772 20.10 24.90 -3.74
C ILE A 772 19.67 23.86 -4.77
N MET A 773 19.23 22.66 -4.36
CA MET A 773 18.72 21.65 -5.29
C MET A 773 17.45 22.11 -6.00
N ARG A 774 16.50 22.73 -5.26
CA ARG A 774 15.27 23.31 -5.82
C ARG A 774 15.57 24.35 -6.90
N GLU A 775 16.52 25.25 -6.64
CA GLU A 775 16.90 26.32 -7.57
C GLU A 775 17.62 25.80 -8.82
N LEU A 776 18.53 24.83 -8.65
CA LEU A 776 19.19 24.14 -9.76
C LEU A 776 18.19 23.38 -10.65
N ALA A 777 17.15 22.79 -10.04
CA ALA A 777 16.08 22.10 -10.75
C ALA A 777 15.13 23.05 -11.49
N VAL A 778 14.71 24.16 -10.87
CA VAL A 778 13.82 25.15 -11.49
C VAL A 778 14.45 25.80 -12.72
N GLN A 779 15.77 25.99 -12.73
CA GLN A 779 16.52 26.45 -13.92
C GLN A 779 16.51 25.43 -15.10
N HIS A 780 16.05 24.21 -14.86
CA HIS A 780 15.78 23.17 -15.86
C HIS A 780 14.28 22.80 -15.92
N SER A 781 13.40 23.79 -15.70
CA SER A 781 11.94 23.71 -15.83
C SER A 781 11.25 22.69 -14.91
N VAL A 782 11.88 22.31 -13.80
CA VAL A 782 11.25 21.43 -12.80
C VAL A 782 10.23 22.24 -11.98
N PRO A 783 8.96 21.80 -11.87
CA PRO A 783 7.86 22.60 -11.33
C PRO A 783 7.81 22.60 -9.79
N PHE A 784 8.90 23.02 -9.15
CA PHE A 784 8.91 23.26 -7.71
C PHE A 784 8.31 24.62 -7.35
N ARG A 785 7.36 24.60 -6.42
CA ARG A 785 6.86 25.81 -5.72
C ARG A 785 8.02 26.53 -5.01
N GLU A 786 7.78 27.78 -4.64
CA GLU A 786 8.70 28.49 -3.75
C GLU A 786 8.62 27.93 -2.33
N VAL A 787 9.69 28.08 -1.56
CA VAL A 787 9.71 27.62 -0.16
C VAL A 787 8.97 28.66 0.69
N PRO A 788 7.88 28.31 1.41
CA PRO A 788 7.14 29.30 2.19
C PRO A 788 7.96 29.83 3.36
N ASP A 789 8.24 31.14 3.39
CA ASP A 789 9.00 31.77 4.49
C ASP A 789 8.20 31.79 5.81
N GLU A 790 6.89 31.62 5.77
CA GLU A 790 6.02 31.46 6.94
C GLU A 790 6.13 30.06 7.59
N ASP A 791 6.57 29.04 6.84
CA ASP A 791 6.69 27.68 7.36
C ASP A 791 7.98 27.52 8.20
N LYS A 792 7.81 27.55 9.53
CA LYS A 792 8.89 27.34 10.51
C LYS A 792 9.66 26.02 10.33
N ARG A 793 9.11 25.02 9.64
CA ARG A 793 9.81 23.75 9.31
C ARG A 793 10.87 23.94 8.22
N LEU A 794 10.73 24.99 7.40
CA LEU A 794 11.54 25.24 6.19
C LEU A 794 12.25 26.61 6.21
N ALA A 795 11.87 27.52 7.12
CA ALA A 795 12.51 28.82 7.31
C ALA A 795 13.99 28.68 7.70
N LEU A 796 14.87 29.49 7.10
CA LEU A 796 16.30 29.52 7.45
C LEU A 796 16.58 30.49 8.61
N PRO A 797 17.34 30.07 9.64
CA PRO A 797 17.90 30.97 10.65
C PRO A 797 18.63 32.15 9.99
N SER A 798 18.50 33.35 10.56
CA SER A 798 19.13 34.57 10.03
C SER A 798 20.66 34.46 9.94
N GLU A 799 21.28 33.67 10.83
CA GLU A 799 22.73 33.38 10.80
C GLU A 799 23.16 32.50 9.60
N LEU A 800 22.24 31.75 8.98
CA LEU A 800 22.50 30.96 7.77
C LEU A 800 22.14 31.69 6.46
N GLN A 801 21.38 32.79 6.49
CA GLN A 801 20.95 33.48 5.25
C GLN A 801 22.13 34.00 4.39
N PRO A 802 23.18 34.66 4.93
CA PRO A 802 24.34 35.08 4.14
C PRO A 802 25.12 33.89 3.56
N ILE A 803 25.18 32.79 4.31
CA ILE A 803 25.84 31.54 3.94
C ILE A 803 25.06 30.85 2.81
N HIS A 804 23.73 30.85 2.86
CA HIS A 804 22.87 30.34 1.81
C HIS A 804 23.10 31.05 0.48
N GLU A 805 23.09 32.39 0.45
CA GLU A 805 23.32 33.13 -0.79
C GLU A 805 24.70 32.84 -1.40
N LYS A 806 25.73 32.71 -0.56
CA LYS A 806 27.10 32.39 -0.96
C LYS A 806 27.23 30.96 -1.53
N LEU A 807 26.72 29.96 -0.83
CA LEU A 807 26.74 28.57 -1.28
C LEU A 807 25.84 28.36 -2.52
N LYS A 808 24.71 29.07 -2.62
CA LYS A 808 23.86 29.10 -3.82
C LYS A 808 24.58 29.75 -5.00
N ALA A 809 25.26 30.88 -4.80
CA ALA A 809 26.04 31.52 -5.86
C ALA A 809 27.17 30.60 -6.38
N TYR A 810 27.86 29.87 -5.48
CA TYR A 810 28.83 28.84 -5.86
C TYR A 810 28.17 27.69 -6.65
N ALA A 811 27.11 27.08 -6.12
CA ALA A 811 26.44 25.94 -6.76
C ALA A 811 25.81 26.28 -8.13
N LEU A 812 25.37 27.53 -8.32
CA LEU A 812 24.90 28.05 -9.61
C LEU A 812 26.04 28.49 -10.57
N GLY A 813 27.31 28.23 -10.24
CA GLY A 813 28.45 28.62 -11.07
C GLY A 813 28.72 30.13 -11.14
N LYS A 814 28.05 30.94 -10.31
CA LYS A 814 28.25 32.40 -10.23
C LYS A 814 29.50 32.78 -9.42
N SER A 815 30.09 31.83 -8.70
CA SER A 815 31.37 31.96 -7.98
C SER A 815 32.21 30.69 -8.16
N SER A 816 33.53 30.84 -8.24
CA SER A 816 34.49 29.72 -8.31
C SER A 816 34.85 29.11 -6.95
N SER A 817 34.44 29.75 -5.84
CA SER A 817 34.62 29.25 -4.47
C SER A 817 33.40 29.58 -3.61
N TYR A 818 33.30 28.98 -2.41
CA TYR A 818 32.18 29.22 -1.50
C TYR A 818 32.00 30.68 -1.06
N GLY A 819 33.04 31.53 -1.13
CA GLY A 819 32.96 32.94 -0.71
C GLY A 819 32.66 33.19 0.77
N LEU A 820 32.73 32.15 1.62
CA LEU A 820 32.56 32.26 3.06
C LEU A 820 33.74 32.98 3.71
N SER A 821 33.45 33.78 4.73
CA SER A 821 34.45 34.33 5.65
C SER A 821 34.86 33.27 6.68
N PRO A 822 36.04 33.39 7.34
CA PRO A 822 36.47 32.47 8.39
C PRO A 822 35.47 32.35 9.55
N THR A 823 34.70 33.41 9.84
CA THR A 823 33.63 33.39 10.85
C THR A 823 32.38 32.63 10.42
N GLU A 824 32.04 32.64 9.13
CA GLU A 824 30.92 31.84 8.58
C GLU A 824 31.29 30.37 8.47
N GLU A 825 32.53 30.06 8.05
CA GLU A 825 33.04 28.68 8.02
C GLU A 825 33.15 28.09 9.44
N ALA A 826 33.66 28.87 10.41
CA ALA A 826 33.67 28.46 11.82
C ALA A 826 32.26 28.23 12.38
N LEU A 827 31.27 29.08 12.05
CA LEU A 827 29.88 28.90 12.46
C LEU A 827 29.30 27.56 11.96
N LEU A 828 29.55 27.21 10.69
CA LEU A 828 29.12 25.93 10.13
C LEU A 828 29.74 24.76 10.90
N TYR A 829 31.05 24.73 11.06
CA TYR A 829 31.74 23.63 11.74
C TYR A 829 31.38 23.50 13.23
N GLN A 830 31.12 24.61 13.92
CA GLN A 830 30.79 24.60 15.35
C GLN A 830 29.33 24.23 15.65
N ARG A 831 28.35 24.72 14.85
CA ARG A 831 26.91 24.63 15.15
C ARG A 831 26.09 23.72 14.23
N TYR A 832 26.56 23.43 13.01
CA TYR A 832 25.69 22.88 11.95
C TYR A 832 26.23 21.63 11.23
N ILE A 833 27.54 21.47 11.12
CA ILE A 833 28.14 20.29 10.48
C ILE A 833 28.32 19.19 11.53
N HIS A 834 27.71 18.03 11.31
CA HIS A 834 27.71 16.92 12.27
C HIS A 834 29.02 16.09 12.26
N LEU A 835 29.26 15.35 13.33
CA LEU A 835 30.38 14.41 13.51
C LEU A 835 29.93 12.98 13.18
N SER A 836 29.61 12.74 11.91
CA SER A 836 29.11 11.41 11.46
C SER A 836 30.11 10.27 11.66
N ALA A 837 31.43 10.56 11.60
CA ALA A 837 32.48 9.55 11.71
C ALA A 837 32.97 9.37 13.15
N HIS A 838 32.56 8.28 13.80
CA HIS A 838 32.81 8.01 15.22
C HIS A 838 32.97 6.51 15.56
N TRP A 839 33.63 6.23 16.68
CA TRP A 839 33.90 4.90 17.23
C TRP A 839 32.91 4.47 18.34
N ASN A 840 31.69 5.02 18.37
CA ASN A 840 30.63 4.44 19.20
C ASN A 840 30.33 2.99 18.72
N PRO A 841 30.27 2.00 19.62
CA PRO A 841 29.99 0.61 19.28
C PRO A 841 28.48 0.35 19.18
N VAL A 842 28.08 -0.54 18.28
CA VAL A 842 26.68 -1.00 18.14
C VAL A 842 26.32 -2.08 19.17
N THR A 843 27.33 -2.77 19.72
CA THR A 843 27.17 -3.85 20.71
C THR A 843 27.83 -3.50 22.05
N ASN A 844 27.29 -4.05 23.15
CA ASN A 844 27.71 -3.74 24.52
C ASN A 844 29.22 -4.07 24.73
N PRO A 845 30.09 -3.16 25.23
CA PRO A 845 31.56 -3.31 25.20
C PRO A 845 32.19 -4.48 25.99
N SER A 846 31.39 -5.35 26.62
CA SER A 846 31.85 -6.49 27.40
C SER A 846 32.16 -7.75 26.57
N ALA A 847 31.78 -7.80 25.29
CA ALA A 847 32.07 -8.92 24.39
C ALA A 847 33.38 -8.71 23.61
N GLU A 848 34.42 -9.47 23.95
CA GLU A 848 35.83 -9.21 23.60
C GLU A 848 36.22 -9.42 22.11
N ARG A 849 35.31 -9.89 21.24
CA ARG A 849 35.65 -10.31 19.86
C ARG A 849 34.87 -9.63 18.74
N ASP A 850 33.62 -9.22 18.98
CA ASP A 850 32.68 -8.78 17.93
C ASP A 850 32.09 -7.38 18.21
N THR A 851 32.93 -6.42 18.62
CA THR A 851 32.53 -5.01 18.75
C THR A 851 32.46 -4.35 17.37
N LEU A 852 31.25 -4.21 16.82
CA LEU A 852 31.01 -3.57 15.53
C LEU A 852 30.97 -2.04 15.65
N PHE A 853 31.68 -1.35 14.75
CA PHE A 853 31.72 0.11 14.64
C PHE A 853 31.24 0.54 13.24
N THR A 854 29.93 0.69 13.05
CA THR A 854 29.30 1.01 11.75
C THR A 854 29.70 2.39 11.21
N ASN A 855 29.70 3.39 12.08
CA ASN A 855 30.06 4.78 11.76
C ASN A 855 31.57 5.06 11.88
N ARG A 856 32.45 4.04 11.89
CA ARG A 856 33.90 4.27 12.00
C ARG A 856 34.44 5.13 10.85
N PRO A 857 35.43 6.00 11.07
CA PRO A 857 36.11 6.72 10.00
C PRO A 857 36.77 5.76 8.99
N GLY A 858 36.91 6.25 7.76
CA GLY A 858 37.74 5.65 6.72
C GLY A 858 39.24 5.72 7.05
N GLU A 859 40.06 5.09 6.22
CA GLU A 859 41.51 5.11 6.42
C GLU A 859 42.06 6.54 6.29
N ASN A 860 42.93 6.92 7.23
CA ASN A 860 43.44 8.30 7.38
C ASN A 860 42.34 9.38 7.50
N TYR A 861 41.12 9.02 7.95
CA TYR A 861 39.94 9.89 7.99
C TYR A 861 39.52 10.46 6.63
N LEU A 862 39.91 9.77 5.54
CA LEU A 862 39.46 10.07 4.18
C LEU A 862 38.26 9.19 3.81
N ARG A 863 37.37 9.75 3.00
CA ARG A 863 36.22 9.05 2.41
C ARG A 863 36.65 8.31 1.16
N THR A 864 36.25 7.06 0.99
CA THR A 864 36.41 6.35 -0.28
C THR A 864 35.48 6.96 -1.33
N VAL A 865 35.99 7.10 -2.55
CA VAL A 865 35.23 7.57 -3.72
C VAL A 865 35.38 6.53 -4.83
N HIS A 866 34.26 6.08 -5.37
CA HIS A 866 34.15 5.21 -6.53
C HIS A 866 33.73 6.02 -7.75
N LEU A 867 34.29 5.70 -8.91
CA LEU A 867 34.01 6.38 -10.17
C LEU A 867 32.60 6.03 -10.69
N ASN A 868 32.09 6.81 -11.66
CA ASN A 868 30.84 6.52 -12.37
C ASN A 868 31.09 5.48 -13.49
N GLU A 869 31.41 4.26 -13.08
CA GLU A 869 31.77 3.13 -13.96
C GLU A 869 30.60 2.21 -14.30
#